data_AF-A0A6I7Q920-F1
#
_entry.id   AF-A0A6I7Q920-F1
#
_cell.length_a   1.000
_cell.length_b   1.000
_cell.length_c   1.000
_cell.angle_alpha   90.00
_cell.angle_beta   90.00
_cell.angle_gamma   90.00
#
_symmetry.space_group_name_H-M   'P 1'
#
loop_
_entity.id
_entity.type
_entity.pdbx_description
1 polymer ?
#
loop_
_entity_poly.entity_id
_entity_poly.type
_entity_poly.pdbx_seq_one_letter_code
_entity_poly.pdbx_strand_id
1 'polypeptide(L)'
;VEFPITFEEDVEWDDFITNFDGGELTVVDNPDKSGINESDKVARMVKDDGQPWGGAFIELPESIDFSDGTDFTVSVWAPRANTTMLFKIENEEEPTQEFEQVLTIAESQEWVDITFNMAGADPSFTYEKLVFIFDIGTIGDGTDNFTWYFDNIRQAEPDDDNGDNGDNGEPGEQVNLPITFDDDNISYGIVDFGGTVSEIVEDPTDASNRVVETVKQDGEPWAGTSVGDPDGFVDPIPFTSSETTMSVRVWSPTAGIPVRLKVENADTPEQSVETEATTTVAEEWETLVFDFSNEAEGTAELNLSYDYNLASIFFDFNTPGNGETYYWDDVEFGGEAGNGNGGETGPTSAAPTPTKDADDVLSVFSDEYTDISDTNFNPDWGQATQVSFVEIDGNETMLYTGLNYQGIELGSNQDVSDYDYVHVDFWTANSTSLSIFVISPGNETPYELTVPTDGWSSVDIPLSAFVPPVDLADVFQFKFEGNGDVYIDNIYFWKDDNGNGGNGDDNGDATGLNQPIDFEEGGFGADWDWTVFENDSNPPLEIIDNPDKSEPNTSDTVARFTALETGGAFAGFETVEGQLGEFLFTNENCVVTVDVWKSVATDVSVKFDTGAPPNDWGTALVTVANTETEQWETLTFNFCAVSPEQQNPPSEFGGLKRIAIFPDNEERNQENVIFIDNITFSAE
;
A
#
# COMPACT_ATOMS: atom_id res chain seq x y z
N VAL A 1 40.18 5.45 27.34
CA VAL A 1 39.49 4.57 26.40
C VAL A 1 38.11 4.37 26.99
N GLU A 2 37.10 4.91 26.35
CA GLU A 2 35.69 4.84 26.72
C GLU A 2 34.89 4.76 25.42
N PHE A 3 33.63 4.36 25.45
CA PHE A 3 32.79 4.37 24.25
C PHE A 3 32.40 5.81 23.85
N PRO A 4 32.26 6.09 22.54
CA PRO A 4 32.68 5.25 21.43
C PRO A 4 34.21 5.19 21.31
N ILE A 5 34.76 4.02 20.95
CA ILE A 5 36.20 3.84 20.72
C ILE A 5 36.49 4.06 19.23
N THR A 6 37.19 5.16 18.92
CA THR A 6 37.46 5.61 17.54
C THR A 6 38.94 5.50 17.13
N PHE A 7 39.81 5.12 18.06
CA PHE A 7 41.27 5.06 17.88
C PHE A 7 41.97 6.39 17.54
N GLU A 8 41.24 7.50 17.48
CA GLU A 8 41.74 8.87 17.28
C GLU A 8 42.26 9.53 18.55
N GLU A 9 42.00 8.91 19.69
CA GLU A 9 42.33 9.45 21.00
C GLU A 9 43.87 9.56 21.16
N ASP A 10 44.33 10.69 21.70
CA ASP A 10 45.75 10.95 21.98
C ASP A 10 46.20 10.18 23.23
N VAL A 11 46.23 8.84 23.10
CA VAL A 11 46.63 7.87 24.12
C VAL A 11 47.64 6.88 23.57
N GLU A 12 48.44 6.28 24.46
CA GLU A 12 49.34 5.19 24.10
C GLU A 12 48.54 3.88 24.07
N TRP A 13 48.00 3.52 22.91
CA TRP A 13 47.15 2.32 22.73
C TRP A 13 47.77 1.00 23.20
N ASP A 14 49.10 0.89 23.14
CA ASP A 14 49.85 -0.27 23.64
C ASP A 14 49.68 -0.50 25.16
N ASP A 15 49.23 0.52 25.92
CA ASP A 15 48.92 0.37 27.35
C ASP A 15 47.56 -0.31 27.60
N PHE A 16 46.66 -0.35 26.59
CA PHE A 16 45.31 -0.93 26.70
C PHE A 16 45.15 -2.22 25.91
N ILE A 17 45.94 -2.42 24.86
CA ILE A 17 45.86 -3.58 23.97
C ILE A 17 46.74 -4.72 24.49
N THR A 18 46.15 -5.91 24.65
CA THR A 18 46.90 -7.15 24.89
C THR A 18 46.66 -8.15 23.78
N ASN A 19 47.74 -8.50 23.09
CA ASN A 19 47.78 -9.48 22.00
C ASN A 19 48.02 -10.90 22.55
N PHE A 20 47.33 -11.90 21.99
CA PHE A 20 47.47 -13.29 22.45
C PHE A 20 47.44 -14.32 21.31
N ASP A 21 48.18 -15.42 21.52
CA ASP A 21 48.14 -16.65 20.73
C ASP A 21 48.22 -16.49 19.20
N GLY A 22 48.91 -15.45 18.72
CA GLY A 22 49.12 -15.18 17.30
C GLY A 22 48.20 -14.11 16.70
N GLY A 23 47.34 -13.47 17.48
CA GLY A 23 46.74 -12.20 17.09
C GLY A 23 47.67 -11.03 17.39
N GLU A 24 47.74 -10.05 16.50
CA GLU A 24 48.45 -8.78 16.67
C GLU A 24 47.52 -7.62 16.29
N LEU A 25 46.95 -6.96 17.29
CA LEU A 25 46.18 -5.73 17.17
C LEU A 25 47.10 -4.52 17.32
N THR A 26 47.01 -3.58 16.38
CA THR A 26 47.79 -2.34 16.34
C THR A 26 46.95 -1.19 15.80
N VAL A 27 47.12 0.04 16.30
CA VAL A 27 46.47 1.23 15.72
C VAL A 27 47.34 1.81 14.60
N VAL A 28 46.74 2.05 13.43
CA VAL A 28 47.44 2.49 12.21
C VAL A 28 46.68 3.60 11.48
N ASP A 29 47.30 4.26 10.51
CA ASP A 29 46.56 5.15 9.59
C ASP A 29 45.51 4.33 8.83
N ASN A 30 44.29 4.86 8.72
CA ASN A 30 43.21 4.22 7.97
C ASN A 30 43.63 3.98 6.50
N PRO A 31 43.73 2.72 6.04
CA PRO A 31 44.15 2.40 4.68
C PRO A 31 43.10 2.75 3.62
N ASP A 32 41.83 2.87 4.01
CA ASP A 32 40.70 3.14 3.12
C ASP A 32 39.68 4.05 3.83
N LYS A 33 39.70 5.34 3.50
CA LYS A 33 38.78 6.34 4.06
C LYS A 33 37.61 6.52 3.11
N SER A 34 36.67 5.58 3.15
CA SER A 34 35.50 5.57 2.28
C SER A 34 34.31 4.91 2.97
N GLY A 35 33.12 5.12 2.40
CA GLY A 35 31.88 4.58 2.96
C GLY A 35 31.61 5.13 4.36
N ILE A 36 31.21 4.24 5.27
CA ILE A 36 30.83 4.57 6.64
C ILE A 36 32.01 4.92 7.56
N ASN A 37 33.26 4.74 7.10
CA ASN A 37 34.44 5.05 7.90
C ASN A 37 35.46 5.91 7.16
N GLU A 38 35.39 7.23 7.42
CA GLU A 38 36.34 8.22 6.90
C GLU A 38 37.44 8.63 7.93
N SER A 39 37.57 7.90 9.04
CA SER A 39 38.50 8.22 10.13
C SER A 39 39.98 8.28 9.70
N ASP A 40 40.81 8.94 10.50
CA ASP A 40 42.25 9.02 10.25
C ASP A 40 43.00 7.76 10.70
N LYS A 41 42.51 7.09 11.74
CA LYS A 41 43.11 5.96 12.44
C LYS A 41 42.11 4.84 12.61
N VAL A 42 42.60 3.61 12.50
CA VAL A 42 41.81 2.39 12.71
C VAL A 42 42.65 1.37 13.48
N ALA A 43 41.99 0.40 14.08
CA ALA A 43 42.66 -0.78 14.58
C ALA A 43 42.88 -1.80 13.45
N ARG A 44 44.09 -2.34 13.36
CA ARG A 44 44.46 -3.40 12.43
C ARG A 44 44.76 -4.67 13.20
N MET A 45 43.95 -5.71 12.98
CA MET A 45 44.19 -7.06 13.48
C MET A 45 44.91 -7.89 12.42
N VAL A 46 46.12 -8.35 12.74
CA VAL A 46 46.83 -9.37 11.95
C VAL A 46 46.76 -10.69 12.70
N LYS A 47 46.32 -11.76 12.02
CA LYS A 47 46.35 -13.13 12.56
C LYS A 47 47.54 -13.88 11.98
N ASP A 48 48.60 -14.02 12.77
CA ASP A 48 49.82 -14.75 12.47
C ASP A 48 49.67 -16.28 12.68
N ASP A 49 50.74 -17.01 12.34
CA ASP A 49 50.90 -18.42 12.73
C ASP A 49 50.86 -18.53 14.27
N GLY A 50 49.93 -19.32 14.80
CA GLY A 50 49.54 -19.28 16.20
C GLY A 50 48.49 -20.33 16.56
N GLN A 51 47.52 -19.95 17.40
CA GLN A 51 46.35 -20.78 17.71
C GLN A 51 45.16 -20.38 16.85
N PRO A 52 44.21 -21.31 16.60
CA PRO A 52 43.00 -21.00 15.85
C PRO A 52 42.08 -19.96 16.52
N TRP A 53 42.29 -19.67 17.81
CA TRP A 53 41.62 -18.62 18.58
C TRP A 53 42.51 -17.40 18.85
N GLY A 54 43.66 -17.25 18.17
CA GLY A 54 44.54 -16.09 18.36
C GLY A 54 43.82 -14.77 18.06
N GLY A 55 44.03 -13.76 18.90
CA GLY A 55 43.32 -12.49 18.85
C GLY A 55 43.96 -11.45 19.76
N ALA A 56 43.19 -10.43 20.14
CA ALA A 56 43.61 -9.42 21.10
C ALA A 56 42.42 -8.96 21.95
N PHE A 57 42.69 -8.28 23.05
CA PHE A 57 41.68 -7.56 23.79
C PHE A 57 42.12 -6.13 24.11
N ILE A 58 41.13 -5.26 24.29
CA ILE A 58 41.28 -3.92 24.84
C ILE A 58 40.75 -3.95 26.27
N GLU A 59 41.57 -3.54 27.23
CA GLU A 59 41.17 -3.35 28.62
C GLU A 59 40.62 -1.93 28.83
N LEU A 60 39.39 -1.85 29.30
CA LEU A 60 38.69 -0.61 29.61
C LEU A 60 39.06 -0.14 31.03
N PRO A 61 39.25 1.18 31.25
CA PRO A 61 39.51 1.73 32.58
C PRO A 61 38.32 1.60 33.55
N GLU A 62 37.11 1.47 33.02
CA GLU A 62 35.85 1.31 33.76
C GLU A 62 35.07 0.14 33.16
N SER A 63 34.23 -0.50 33.99
CA SER A 63 33.34 -1.57 33.51
C SER A 63 32.33 -1.00 32.53
N ILE A 64 31.96 -1.81 31.54
CA ILE A 64 30.82 -1.56 30.65
C ILE A 64 29.58 -1.27 31.50
N ASP A 65 28.84 -0.22 31.15
CA ASP A 65 27.56 0.13 31.77
C ASP A 65 26.41 -0.27 30.83
N PHE A 66 25.69 -1.33 31.16
CA PHE A 66 24.55 -1.78 30.35
C PHE A 66 23.31 -0.90 30.50
N SER A 67 23.33 0.14 31.35
CA SER A 67 22.29 1.17 31.23
C SER A 67 22.41 1.96 29.94
N ASP A 68 23.62 2.00 29.37
CA ASP A 68 23.92 2.64 28.10
C ASP A 68 23.69 1.66 26.94
N GLY A 69 22.87 0.64 27.21
CA GLY A 69 22.35 -0.38 26.31
C GLY A 69 23.29 -1.56 26.07
N THR A 70 22.78 -2.56 25.35
CA THR A 70 23.41 -3.89 25.28
C THR A 70 23.99 -4.21 23.91
N ASP A 71 23.76 -3.35 22.92
CA ASP A 71 24.24 -3.57 21.56
C ASP A 71 25.56 -2.86 21.32
N PHE A 72 26.49 -3.60 20.72
CA PHE A 72 27.82 -3.12 20.39
C PHE A 72 28.04 -3.18 18.88
N THR A 73 28.08 -2.02 18.24
CA THR A 73 28.36 -1.91 16.79
C THR A 73 29.83 -1.67 16.56
N VAL A 74 30.42 -2.42 15.61
CA VAL A 74 31.81 -2.27 15.17
C VAL A 74 31.84 -2.07 13.66
N SER A 75 32.47 -0.99 13.18
CA SER A 75 32.76 -0.85 11.76
C SER A 75 33.96 -1.72 11.42
N VAL A 76 33.82 -2.64 10.47
CA VAL A 76 34.84 -3.64 10.10
C VAL A 76 35.10 -3.60 8.60
N TRP A 77 36.36 -3.71 8.22
CA TRP A 77 36.81 -3.95 6.85
C TRP A 77 37.50 -5.31 6.78
N ALA A 78 36.90 -6.26 6.05
CA ALA A 78 37.43 -7.61 5.91
C ALA A 78 38.24 -7.78 4.60
N PRO A 79 39.34 -8.56 4.63
CA PRO A 79 40.15 -8.82 3.44
C PRO A 79 39.48 -9.79 2.46
N ARG A 80 38.44 -10.51 2.89
CA ARG A 80 37.66 -11.48 2.11
C ARG A 80 36.29 -11.70 2.75
N ALA A 81 35.31 -12.00 1.90
CA ALA A 81 33.92 -12.22 2.27
C ALA A 81 33.75 -13.47 3.13
N ASN A 82 32.67 -13.50 3.91
CA ASN A 82 32.29 -14.60 4.79
C ASN A 82 33.39 -15.01 5.79
N THR A 83 34.10 -14.01 6.33
CA THR A 83 34.95 -14.22 7.52
C THR A 83 34.11 -14.07 8.78
N THR A 84 34.58 -14.58 9.92
CA THR A 84 33.85 -14.39 11.18
C THR A 84 34.59 -13.44 12.11
N MET A 85 33.83 -12.76 12.96
CA MET A 85 34.35 -11.99 14.08
C MET A 85 33.66 -12.48 15.35
N LEU A 86 34.46 -13.00 16.29
CA LEU A 86 34.03 -13.17 17.66
C LEU A 86 34.30 -11.87 18.40
N PHE A 87 33.24 -11.32 18.97
CA PHE A 87 33.28 -10.23 19.93
C PHE A 87 32.85 -10.75 21.29
N LYS A 88 33.66 -10.48 22.30
CA LYS A 88 33.47 -10.99 23.65
C LYS A 88 33.74 -9.92 24.68
N ILE A 89 32.87 -9.87 25.67
CA ILE A 89 33.07 -9.09 26.89
C ILE A 89 33.52 -10.01 28.02
N GLU A 90 34.52 -9.60 28.79
CA GLU A 90 35.13 -10.43 29.82
C GLU A 90 35.47 -9.60 31.07
N ASN A 91 35.21 -10.17 32.25
CA ASN A 91 35.67 -9.60 33.52
C ASN A 91 37.20 -9.57 33.60
N GLU A 92 37.78 -8.50 34.15
CA GLU A 92 39.23 -8.39 34.29
C GLU A 92 39.85 -9.48 35.18
N GLU A 93 39.26 -9.66 36.37
CA GLU A 93 39.82 -10.47 37.46
C GLU A 93 39.36 -11.94 37.42
N GLU A 94 38.17 -12.21 36.88
CA GLU A 94 37.55 -13.54 36.81
C GLU A 94 37.13 -13.90 35.38
N PRO A 95 38.07 -14.30 34.49
CA PRO A 95 37.82 -14.49 33.06
C PRO A 95 36.71 -15.48 32.69
N THR A 96 36.24 -16.32 33.62
CA THR A 96 35.08 -17.19 33.39
C THR A 96 33.74 -16.46 33.47
N GLN A 97 33.74 -15.18 33.87
CA GLN A 97 32.61 -14.25 33.78
C GLN A 97 32.73 -13.53 32.44
N GLU A 98 32.06 -14.09 31.44
CA GLU A 98 32.23 -13.73 30.04
C GLU A 98 30.92 -13.91 29.29
N PHE A 99 30.73 -13.11 28.24
CA PHE A 99 29.67 -13.31 27.25
C PHE A 99 30.27 -13.04 25.86
N GLU A 100 29.95 -13.89 24.89
CA GLU A 100 30.55 -13.83 23.56
C GLU A 100 29.52 -14.12 22.48
N GLN A 101 29.67 -13.43 21.35
CA GLN A 101 28.96 -13.71 20.11
C GLN A 101 29.97 -13.89 18.97
N VAL A 102 29.56 -14.64 17.95
CA VAL A 102 30.31 -14.80 16.71
C VAL A 102 29.39 -14.47 15.55
N LEU A 103 29.72 -13.42 14.82
CA LEU A 103 28.97 -13.00 13.64
C LEU A 103 29.81 -13.15 12.37
N THR A 104 29.13 -13.27 11.24
CA THR A 104 29.77 -13.36 9.92
C THR A 104 29.87 -11.95 9.33
N ILE A 105 31.05 -11.60 8.84
CA ILE A 105 31.28 -10.46 7.96
C ILE A 105 31.05 -10.96 6.54
N ALA A 106 29.89 -10.66 5.95
CA ALA A 106 29.50 -11.18 4.64
C ALA A 106 30.30 -10.52 3.52
N GLU A 107 30.57 -9.23 3.64
CA GLU A 107 31.21 -8.37 2.64
C GLU A 107 32.74 -8.38 2.77
N SER A 108 33.42 -7.79 1.79
CA SER A 108 34.86 -7.59 1.87
C SER A 108 35.33 -6.48 0.96
N GLN A 109 36.49 -5.91 1.31
CA GLN A 109 37.07 -4.77 0.62
C GLN A 109 36.21 -3.49 0.68
N GLU A 110 35.31 -3.43 1.66
CA GLU A 110 34.52 -2.26 2.03
C GLU A 110 34.27 -2.27 3.54
N TRP A 111 33.90 -1.12 4.08
CA TRP A 111 33.53 -0.97 5.49
C TRP A 111 32.07 -1.35 5.70
N VAL A 112 31.82 -2.22 6.68
CA VAL A 112 30.48 -2.64 7.09
C VAL A 112 30.35 -2.55 8.60
N ASP A 113 29.16 -2.22 9.07
CA ASP A 113 28.86 -2.23 10.50
C ASP A 113 28.35 -3.62 10.91
N ILE A 114 28.86 -4.12 12.02
CA ILE A 114 28.40 -5.37 12.63
C ILE A 114 28.00 -5.08 14.06
N THR A 115 26.75 -5.37 14.39
CA THR A 115 26.18 -5.17 15.72
C THR A 115 26.09 -6.49 16.47
N PHE A 116 26.71 -6.54 17.65
CA PHE A 116 26.68 -7.70 18.54
C PHE A 116 25.76 -7.41 19.73
N ASN A 117 24.71 -8.22 19.90
CA ASN A 117 23.76 -8.09 21.01
C ASN A 117 24.29 -8.76 22.29
N MET A 118 24.67 -7.97 23.29
CA MET A 118 25.20 -8.48 24.56
C MET A 118 24.13 -8.62 25.65
N ALA A 119 22.83 -8.57 25.33
CA ALA A 119 21.75 -8.62 26.33
C ALA A 119 21.72 -9.92 27.14
N GLY A 120 22.27 -11.00 26.57
CA GLY A 120 22.45 -12.29 27.27
C GLY A 120 23.56 -12.30 28.33
N ALA A 121 24.36 -11.24 28.44
CA ALA A 121 25.40 -11.11 29.46
C ALA A 121 24.78 -11.02 30.87
N ASP A 122 25.39 -11.68 31.86
CA ASP A 122 24.89 -11.60 33.24
C ASP A 122 25.15 -10.18 33.79
N PRO A 123 24.11 -9.39 34.08
CA PRO A 123 24.25 -7.99 34.51
C PRO A 123 24.75 -7.88 35.97
N SER A 124 24.91 -9.00 36.68
CA SER A 124 25.52 -9.02 38.00
C SER A 124 27.05 -9.08 37.98
N PHE A 125 27.65 -9.34 36.81
CA PHE A 125 29.09 -9.27 36.60
C PHE A 125 29.50 -7.89 36.12
N THR A 126 30.78 -7.58 36.30
CA THR A 126 31.41 -6.42 35.65
C THR A 126 32.23 -6.93 34.47
N TYR A 127 32.35 -6.13 33.42
CA TYR A 127 33.09 -6.48 32.22
C TYR A 127 33.99 -5.32 31.85
N GLU A 128 35.29 -5.54 31.88
CA GLU A 128 36.30 -4.50 31.63
C GLU A 128 37.16 -4.84 30.41
N LYS A 129 36.90 -5.93 29.69
CA LYS A 129 37.65 -6.29 28.48
C LYS A 129 36.75 -6.48 27.28
N LEU A 130 37.17 -5.92 26.14
CA LEU A 130 36.63 -6.21 24.82
C LEU A 130 37.61 -7.12 24.09
N VAL A 131 37.22 -8.35 23.81
CA VAL A 131 38.05 -9.38 23.19
C VAL A 131 37.60 -9.59 21.74
N PHE A 132 38.57 -9.60 20.82
CA PHE A 132 38.36 -9.69 19.38
C PHE A 132 39.11 -10.89 18.81
N ILE A 133 38.41 -11.80 18.15
CA ILE A 133 39.00 -12.93 17.42
C ILE A 133 38.37 -13.01 16.03
N PHE A 134 39.18 -12.76 15.01
CA PHE A 134 38.75 -12.92 13.61
C PHE A 134 39.04 -14.33 13.10
N ASP A 135 38.14 -14.89 12.29
CA ASP A 135 38.20 -16.25 11.74
C ASP A 135 38.50 -17.31 12.81
N ILE A 136 37.69 -17.33 13.88
CA ILE A 136 37.86 -18.32 14.95
C ILE A 136 37.82 -19.75 14.39
N GLY A 137 38.71 -20.61 14.88
CA GLY A 137 38.88 -21.97 14.35
C GLY A 137 39.93 -22.08 13.23
N THR A 138 40.38 -20.96 12.66
CA THR A 138 41.40 -20.92 11.62
C THR A 138 42.72 -20.37 12.15
N ILE A 139 43.82 -21.06 11.88
CA ILE A 139 45.18 -20.55 12.16
C ILE A 139 45.56 -19.60 11.03
N GLY A 140 45.95 -18.38 11.39
CA GLY A 140 46.40 -17.37 10.44
C GLY A 140 47.83 -17.62 9.94
N ASP A 141 48.26 -16.81 8.98
CA ASP A 141 49.60 -16.88 8.41
C ASP A 141 50.30 -15.50 8.31
N GLY A 142 49.68 -14.46 8.87
CA GLY A 142 50.21 -13.09 8.89
C GLY A 142 50.17 -12.37 7.54
N THR A 143 49.48 -12.92 6.54
CA THR A 143 49.32 -12.27 5.24
C THR A 143 48.19 -11.25 5.24
N ASP A 144 48.10 -10.43 4.17
CA ASP A 144 47.01 -9.50 3.96
C ASP A 144 45.62 -10.20 3.99
N ASN A 145 45.57 -11.49 3.62
CA ASN A 145 44.34 -12.28 3.65
C ASN A 145 43.91 -12.71 5.08
N PHE A 146 44.78 -12.50 6.07
CA PHE A 146 44.52 -12.67 7.51
C PHE A 146 44.74 -11.33 8.25
N THR A 147 44.41 -10.22 7.59
CA THR A 147 44.47 -8.87 8.14
C THR A 147 43.12 -8.19 8.02
N TRP A 148 42.52 -7.82 9.15
CA TRP A 148 41.27 -7.06 9.24
C TRP A 148 41.55 -5.66 9.78
N TYR A 149 40.68 -4.72 9.43
CA TYR A 149 40.65 -3.40 10.06
C TYR A 149 39.29 -3.22 10.73
N PHE A 150 39.27 -2.54 11.88
CA PHE A 150 38.03 -2.19 12.54
C PHE A 150 38.16 -0.87 13.31
N ASP A 151 37.03 -0.22 13.53
CA ASP A 151 36.92 1.12 14.09
C ASP A 151 35.51 1.38 14.65
N ASN A 152 35.28 2.58 15.20
CA ASN A 152 33.98 3.10 15.62
C ASN A 152 33.19 2.10 16.48
N ILE A 153 33.84 1.56 17.51
CA ILE A 153 33.18 0.65 18.46
C ILE A 153 32.22 1.48 19.29
N ARG A 154 30.93 1.28 19.09
CA ARG A 154 29.84 2.03 19.71
C ARG A 154 29.04 1.10 20.62
N GLN A 155 28.62 1.60 21.76
CA GLN A 155 27.60 0.99 22.61
C GLN A 155 26.34 1.85 22.45
N ALA A 156 25.24 1.26 21.98
CA ALA A 156 24.00 1.99 21.74
C ALA A 156 23.15 2.06 23.01
N GLU A 157 22.73 3.26 23.41
CA GLU A 157 21.81 3.53 24.54
C GLU A 157 20.45 2.85 24.32
N PRO A 158 19.69 2.48 25.38
CA PRO A 158 18.28 2.18 25.26
C PRO A 158 17.54 3.52 25.10
N ASP A 159 17.35 3.95 23.85
CA ASP A 159 16.56 5.09 23.35
C ASP A 159 16.13 6.15 24.39
N ASP A 160 16.97 7.17 24.56
CA ASP A 160 16.59 8.51 25.02
C ASP A 160 16.33 9.39 23.79
N ASP A 161 15.06 9.47 23.46
CA ASP A 161 14.42 10.31 22.45
C ASP A 161 14.82 11.80 22.60
N ASN A 162 15.83 12.26 21.84
CA ASN A 162 15.99 13.69 21.55
C ASN A 162 16.85 13.97 20.31
N GLY A 163 16.16 14.17 19.19
CA GLY A 163 16.76 14.41 17.89
C GLY A 163 17.84 15.51 17.82
N ASP A 164 18.92 15.18 17.12
CA ASP A 164 19.66 16.13 16.30
C ASP A 164 20.13 15.42 15.02
N ASN A 165 20.02 16.13 13.91
CA ASN A 165 20.06 15.63 12.55
C ASN A 165 21.51 15.52 12.06
N GLY A 166 21.97 14.31 11.73
CA GLY A 166 23.28 14.12 11.12
C GLY A 166 23.68 12.66 10.88
N ASP A 167 23.06 12.04 9.87
CA ASP A 167 23.64 11.04 8.94
C ASP A 167 25.02 10.49 9.36
N ASN A 168 25.04 9.30 10.00
CA ASN A 168 26.11 8.29 10.01
C ASN A 168 25.70 7.04 10.84
N GLY A 169 25.04 6.06 10.20
CA GLY A 169 24.98 4.65 10.65
C GLY A 169 24.36 4.41 12.03
N GLU A 170 23.07 4.73 12.19
CA GLU A 170 22.22 4.26 13.29
C GLU A 170 22.02 2.73 13.15
N PRO A 171 21.96 1.94 14.24
CA PRO A 171 21.47 0.56 14.18
C PRO A 171 20.03 0.62 13.68
N GLY A 172 19.71 -0.16 12.65
CA GLY A 172 18.35 -0.17 12.15
C GLY A 172 17.36 -0.59 13.24
N GLU A 173 16.22 0.09 13.32
CA GLU A 173 15.10 -0.23 14.20
C GLU A 173 14.81 -1.74 14.12
N GLN A 174 14.55 -2.36 15.28
CA GLN A 174 14.19 -3.77 15.34
C GLN A 174 12.89 -3.98 14.55
N VAL A 175 12.87 -4.99 13.68
CA VAL A 175 11.72 -5.27 12.82
C VAL A 175 10.46 -5.56 13.64
N ASN A 176 9.31 -5.09 13.15
CA ASN A 176 7.99 -5.43 13.67
C ASN A 176 7.03 -5.70 12.51
N LEU A 177 5.86 -6.30 12.79
CA LEU A 177 4.80 -6.44 11.78
C LEU A 177 4.04 -5.11 11.60
N PRO A 178 3.60 -4.76 10.37
CA PRO A 178 3.86 -5.46 9.10
C PRO A 178 5.28 -5.24 8.56
N ILE A 179 5.78 -6.16 7.71
CA ILE A 179 7.14 -6.14 7.15
C ILE A 179 7.08 -6.07 5.62
N THR A 180 7.66 -5.02 5.03
CA THR A 180 7.71 -4.77 3.56
C THR A 180 9.14 -4.74 2.98
N PHE A 181 10.18 -4.90 3.81
CA PHE A 181 11.60 -4.89 3.39
C PHE A 181 12.14 -3.60 2.72
N ASP A 182 11.36 -2.52 2.69
CA ASP A 182 11.74 -1.25 2.03
C ASP A 182 12.55 -0.28 2.90
N ASP A 183 12.51 -0.44 4.22
CA ASP A 183 13.18 0.47 5.14
C ASP A 183 14.63 0.03 5.38
N ASP A 184 15.56 0.75 4.76
CA ASP A 184 17.00 0.57 4.98
C ASP A 184 17.43 0.83 6.42
N ASN A 185 16.58 1.46 7.24
CA ASN A 185 16.79 1.68 8.66
C ASN A 185 16.16 0.59 9.52
N ILE A 186 15.67 -0.53 8.99
CA ILE A 186 15.19 -1.67 9.79
C ILE A 186 16.15 -2.85 9.66
N SER A 187 16.52 -3.44 10.80
CA SER A 187 17.21 -4.74 10.79
C SER A 187 16.18 -5.87 10.73
N TYR A 188 15.98 -6.43 9.53
CA TYR A 188 14.98 -7.49 9.29
C TYR A 188 15.33 -8.87 9.87
N GLY A 189 16.58 -9.10 10.31
CA GLY A 189 16.95 -10.36 10.95
C GLY A 189 16.76 -11.61 10.07
N ILE A 190 17.21 -11.54 8.81
CA ILE A 190 17.08 -12.63 7.83
C ILE A 190 18.15 -13.69 8.06
N VAL A 191 17.74 -14.89 8.50
CA VAL A 191 18.66 -16.00 8.82
C VAL A 191 18.25 -17.30 8.13
N ASP A 192 19.14 -17.84 7.31
CA ASP A 192 18.92 -19.08 6.57
C ASP A 192 19.28 -20.34 7.36
N PHE A 193 18.56 -21.43 7.10
CA PHE A 193 18.88 -22.74 7.64
C PHE A 193 18.52 -23.89 6.67
N GLY A 194 19.11 -25.06 6.88
CA GLY A 194 18.84 -26.25 6.08
C GLY A 194 19.32 -26.18 4.62
N GLY A 195 19.99 -25.10 4.21
CA GLY A 195 20.58 -24.94 2.88
C GLY A 195 19.85 -23.95 1.95
N THR A 196 18.99 -23.10 2.47
CA THR A 196 18.57 -21.87 1.79
C THR A 196 19.70 -20.84 1.76
N VAL A 197 19.62 -19.91 0.82
CA VAL A 197 20.40 -18.68 0.77
C VAL A 197 19.45 -17.56 0.38
N SER A 198 19.37 -16.52 1.20
CA SER A 198 18.45 -15.41 1.01
C SER A 198 19.14 -14.06 1.02
N GLU A 199 18.60 -13.13 0.24
CA GLU A 199 19.05 -11.74 0.17
C GLU A 199 17.85 -10.81 -0.09
N ILE A 200 17.89 -9.59 0.48
CA ILE A 200 16.91 -8.55 0.16
C ILE A 200 17.35 -7.86 -1.13
N VAL A 201 16.50 -7.90 -2.14
CA VAL A 201 16.76 -7.39 -3.51
C VAL A 201 15.62 -6.49 -3.96
N GLU A 202 15.82 -5.73 -5.04
CA GLU A 202 14.72 -5.03 -5.72
C GLU A 202 13.71 -6.06 -6.27
N ASP A 203 12.40 -5.80 -6.15
CA ASP A 203 11.37 -6.67 -6.73
C ASP A 203 11.61 -6.76 -8.26
N PRO A 204 11.73 -7.98 -8.82
CA PRO A 204 11.94 -8.16 -10.26
C PRO A 204 10.83 -7.58 -11.16
N THR A 205 9.66 -7.29 -10.59
CA THR A 205 8.48 -6.73 -11.26
C THR A 205 8.22 -5.26 -10.91
N ASP A 206 8.81 -4.75 -9.83
CA ASP A 206 8.67 -3.37 -9.37
C ASP A 206 9.97 -2.85 -8.71
N ALA A 207 10.73 -2.04 -9.44
CA ALA A 207 12.00 -1.51 -8.93
C ALA A 207 11.85 -0.48 -7.78
N SER A 208 10.62 -0.08 -7.43
CA SER A 208 10.35 0.77 -6.25
C SER A 208 10.20 -0.03 -4.96
N ASN A 209 10.03 -1.34 -5.06
CA ASN A 209 9.75 -2.24 -3.95
C ASN A 209 10.97 -3.15 -3.68
N ARG A 210 11.14 -3.60 -2.44
CA ARG A 210 12.18 -4.56 -2.05
C ARG A 210 11.56 -5.84 -1.51
N VAL A 211 12.18 -6.98 -1.83
CA VAL A 211 11.66 -8.30 -1.48
C VAL A 211 12.80 -9.19 -1.02
N VAL A 212 12.47 -10.26 -0.28
CA VAL A 212 13.46 -11.31 0.00
C VAL A 212 13.48 -12.30 -1.15
N GLU A 213 14.60 -12.41 -1.85
CA GLU A 213 14.91 -13.55 -2.72
C GLU A 213 15.41 -14.70 -1.83
N THR A 214 14.77 -15.88 -1.90
CA THR A 214 15.23 -17.10 -1.23
C THR A 214 15.51 -18.20 -2.25
N VAL A 215 16.77 -18.61 -2.36
CA VAL A 215 17.21 -19.73 -3.19
C VAL A 215 17.28 -21.01 -2.34
N LYS A 216 16.37 -21.96 -2.59
CA LYS A 216 16.40 -23.27 -1.93
C LYS A 216 17.36 -24.21 -2.67
N GLN A 217 18.65 -24.14 -2.34
CA GLN A 217 19.72 -24.93 -2.98
C GLN A 217 19.56 -26.44 -2.79
N ASP A 218 20.52 -27.25 -3.28
CA ASP A 218 20.61 -28.69 -2.96
C ASP A 218 20.75 -28.90 -1.44
N GLY A 219 19.61 -28.97 -0.75
CA GLY A 219 19.50 -28.85 0.70
C GLY A 219 18.43 -29.74 1.32
N GLU A 220 18.18 -29.53 2.61
CA GLU A 220 17.26 -30.35 3.40
C GLU A 220 15.79 -30.11 2.98
N PRO A 221 14.90 -31.11 3.13
CA PRO A 221 13.49 -30.96 2.79
C PRO A 221 12.73 -29.95 3.66
N TRP A 222 13.34 -29.53 4.77
CA TRP A 222 12.84 -28.54 5.73
C TRP A 222 13.68 -27.25 5.71
N ALA A 223 14.48 -27.01 4.67
CA ALA A 223 15.22 -25.75 4.53
C ALA A 223 14.26 -24.55 4.45
N GLY A 224 14.65 -23.43 5.05
CA GLY A 224 13.82 -22.24 5.19
C GLY A 224 14.61 -21.05 5.73
N THR A 225 13.91 -19.94 5.90
CA THR A 225 14.51 -18.65 6.24
C THR A 225 13.68 -18.00 7.35
N SER A 226 14.36 -17.51 8.39
CA SER A 226 13.76 -16.78 9.51
C SER A 226 13.79 -15.28 9.26
N VAL A 227 12.83 -14.55 9.82
CA VAL A 227 12.76 -13.08 9.85
C VAL A 227 12.50 -12.62 11.28
N GLY A 228 13.21 -11.58 11.69
CA GLY A 228 13.33 -11.15 13.08
C GLY A 228 14.34 -11.94 13.89
N ASP A 229 15.16 -12.82 13.31
CA ASP A 229 16.18 -13.56 14.07
C ASP A 229 17.42 -12.67 14.32
N PRO A 230 18.07 -12.73 15.50
CA PRO A 230 17.78 -13.61 16.65
C PRO A 230 16.83 -13.00 17.69
N ASP A 231 16.56 -11.70 17.63
CA ASP A 231 15.94 -10.94 18.73
C ASP A 231 14.40 -10.99 18.74
N GLY A 232 13.81 -11.49 17.67
CA GLY A 232 12.39 -11.46 17.38
C GLY A 232 11.89 -10.10 16.89
N PHE A 233 10.57 -9.99 16.74
CA PHE A 233 9.83 -8.77 16.50
C PHE A 233 9.73 -7.95 17.79
N VAL A 234 9.63 -6.62 17.64
CA VAL A 234 9.41 -5.70 18.76
C VAL A 234 8.18 -6.10 19.58
N ASP A 235 7.05 -6.31 18.90
CA ASP A 235 5.81 -6.76 19.53
C ASP A 235 5.55 -8.24 19.21
N PRO A 236 5.05 -9.02 20.18
CA PRO A 236 4.54 -10.35 19.90
C PRO A 236 3.38 -10.29 18.92
N ILE A 237 3.34 -11.28 18.02
CA ILE A 237 2.26 -11.48 17.06
C ILE A 237 0.95 -11.62 17.83
N PRO A 238 -0.04 -10.73 17.62
CA PRO A 238 -1.16 -10.54 18.54
C PRO A 238 -2.30 -11.55 18.35
N PHE A 239 -1.98 -12.85 18.31
CA PHE A 239 -2.98 -13.90 18.14
C PHE A 239 -4.05 -13.86 19.23
N THR A 240 -5.31 -13.96 18.81
CA THR A 240 -6.47 -14.12 19.69
C THR A 240 -7.26 -15.39 19.33
N SER A 241 -8.30 -15.71 20.10
CA SER A 241 -9.16 -16.86 19.76
C SER A 241 -9.97 -16.67 18.47
N SER A 242 -10.01 -15.44 17.93
CA SER A 242 -10.73 -15.06 16.71
C SER A 242 -9.82 -14.53 15.61
N GLU A 243 -8.57 -14.20 15.92
CA GLU A 243 -7.57 -13.70 14.98
C GLU A 243 -6.35 -14.63 15.05
N THR A 244 -6.27 -15.56 14.11
CA THR A 244 -5.28 -16.64 14.09
C THR A 244 -4.50 -16.68 12.78
N THR A 245 -4.59 -15.65 11.96
CA THR A 245 -4.02 -15.65 10.61
C THR A 245 -2.83 -14.70 10.48
N MET A 246 -1.94 -15.04 9.56
CA MET A 246 -0.93 -14.14 9.00
C MET A 246 -0.93 -14.25 7.48
N SER A 247 -0.58 -13.18 6.77
CA SER A 247 -0.35 -13.17 5.32
C SER A 247 1.13 -13.04 4.99
N VAL A 248 1.53 -13.63 3.86
CA VAL A 248 2.80 -13.35 3.20
C VAL A 248 2.55 -13.30 1.69
N ARG A 249 2.97 -12.23 1.04
CA ARG A 249 3.01 -12.16 -0.43
C ARG A 249 4.20 -12.98 -0.92
N VAL A 250 3.96 -13.91 -1.85
CA VAL A 250 4.99 -14.80 -2.36
C VAL A 250 4.96 -14.89 -3.88
N TRP A 251 6.13 -15.07 -4.48
CA TRP A 251 6.30 -15.46 -5.87
C TRP A 251 6.96 -16.82 -5.92
N SER A 252 6.37 -17.75 -6.67
CA SER A 252 6.89 -19.12 -6.81
C SER A 252 6.99 -19.52 -8.28
N PRO A 253 8.07 -20.20 -8.70
CA PRO A 253 8.21 -20.73 -10.06
C PRO A 253 7.24 -21.89 -10.33
N THR A 254 6.59 -22.44 -9.30
CA THR A 254 5.66 -23.56 -9.41
C THR A 254 4.43 -23.37 -8.53
N ALA A 255 3.25 -23.53 -9.12
CA ALA A 255 1.97 -23.60 -8.41
C ALA A 255 1.75 -24.97 -7.77
N GLY A 256 1.01 -25.02 -6.67
CA GLY A 256 0.61 -26.24 -5.99
C GLY A 256 1.68 -26.81 -5.06
N ILE A 257 2.67 -26.00 -4.66
CA ILE A 257 3.68 -26.40 -3.66
C ILE A 257 3.22 -25.98 -2.26
N PRO A 258 3.53 -26.78 -1.21
CA PRO A 258 3.28 -26.37 0.16
C PRO A 258 4.30 -25.32 0.58
N VAL A 259 3.81 -24.17 1.05
CA VAL A 259 4.60 -23.19 1.79
C VAL A 259 4.21 -23.34 3.25
N ARG A 260 5.19 -23.53 4.12
CA ARG A 260 4.97 -23.60 5.56
C ARG A 260 5.39 -22.29 6.21
N LEU A 261 4.61 -21.82 7.16
CA LEU A 261 4.97 -20.72 8.05
C LEU A 261 5.00 -21.24 9.48
N LYS A 262 6.11 -20.98 10.16
CA LYS A 262 6.31 -21.25 11.58
C LYS A 262 6.38 -19.92 12.30
N VAL A 263 5.74 -19.83 13.45
CA VAL A 263 5.95 -18.74 14.42
C VAL A 263 6.40 -19.33 15.74
N GLU A 264 7.34 -18.67 16.39
CA GLU A 264 7.93 -19.10 17.66
C GLU A 264 8.28 -17.92 18.57
N ASN A 265 8.51 -18.23 19.84
CA ASN A 265 9.13 -17.28 20.76
C ASN A 265 10.66 -17.35 20.55
N ALA A 266 11.28 -16.23 20.21
CA ALA A 266 12.72 -16.15 19.90
C ALA A 266 13.60 -16.68 21.05
N ASP A 267 13.24 -16.37 22.31
CA ASP A 267 13.96 -16.82 23.50
C ASP A 267 13.71 -18.29 23.87
N THR A 268 12.57 -18.84 23.44
CA THR A 268 12.14 -20.21 23.74
C THR A 268 11.59 -20.91 22.49
N PRO A 269 12.46 -21.36 21.57
CA PRO A 269 12.05 -21.94 20.27
C PRO A 269 11.11 -23.16 20.35
N GLU A 270 11.02 -23.84 21.50
CA GLU A 270 10.04 -24.91 21.71
C GLU A 270 8.59 -24.40 21.86
N GLN A 271 8.40 -23.10 22.10
CA GLN A 271 7.10 -22.43 22.06
C GLN A 271 6.82 -21.99 20.63
N SER A 272 6.39 -22.94 19.80
CA SER A 272 6.13 -22.71 18.39
C SER A 272 4.78 -23.27 17.94
N VAL A 273 4.28 -22.76 16.82
CA VAL A 273 3.19 -23.36 16.05
C VAL A 273 3.51 -23.20 14.56
N GLU A 274 3.10 -24.18 13.75
CA GLU A 274 3.33 -24.18 12.30
C GLU A 274 1.99 -24.38 11.60
N THR A 275 1.81 -23.73 10.45
CA THR A 275 0.68 -23.98 9.55
C THR A 275 1.17 -23.94 8.09
N GLU A 276 0.34 -24.37 7.15
CA GLU A 276 0.70 -24.46 5.74
C GLU A 276 -0.36 -23.82 4.85
N ALA A 277 0.12 -23.13 3.82
CA ALA A 277 -0.65 -22.68 2.67
C ALA A 277 -0.10 -23.35 1.40
N THR A 278 -0.86 -23.32 0.31
CA THR A 278 -0.44 -23.89 -0.98
C THR A 278 -0.50 -22.81 -2.04
N THR A 279 0.59 -22.63 -2.79
CA THR A 279 0.60 -21.73 -3.95
C THR A 279 -0.45 -22.14 -4.97
N THR A 280 -1.11 -21.16 -5.57
CA THR A 280 -2.16 -21.37 -6.58
C THR A 280 -1.75 -20.92 -7.97
N VAL A 281 -0.76 -20.04 -8.07
CA VAL A 281 -0.22 -19.54 -9.34
C VAL A 281 1.29 -19.84 -9.43
N ALA A 282 1.84 -19.74 -10.64
CA ALA A 282 3.24 -20.00 -10.94
C ALA A 282 3.78 -18.82 -11.75
N GLU A 283 5.00 -18.39 -11.44
CA GLU A 283 5.67 -17.24 -12.05
C GLU A 283 4.89 -15.92 -11.89
N GLU A 284 4.02 -15.83 -10.89
CA GLU A 284 3.19 -14.67 -10.55
C GLU A 284 3.20 -14.49 -9.01
N TRP A 285 3.05 -13.23 -8.56
CA TRP A 285 2.88 -12.92 -7.14
C TRP A 285 1.48 -13.31 -6.65
N GLU A 286 1.39 -13.90 -5.47
CA GLU A 286 0.13 -14.15 -4.75
C GLU A 286 0.30 -13.98 -3.24
N THR A 287 -0.76 -13.55 -2.55
CA THR A 287 -0.77 -13.52 -1.07
C THR A 287 -1.25 -14.85 -0.52
N LEU A 288 -0.41 -15.52 0.26
CA LEU A 288 -0.77 -16.72 1.00
C LEU A 288 -1.19 -16.36 2.41
N VAL A 289 -2.32 -16.90 2.85
CA VAL A 289 -2.81 -16.76 4.22
C VAL A 289 -2.59 -18.04 5.01
N PHE A 290 -1.99 -17.89 6.17
CA PHE A 290 -1.57 -18.93 7.10
C PHE A 290 -2.47 -18.89 8.33
N ASP A 291 -3.39 -19.85 8.47
CA ASP A 291 -4.27 -19.96 9.65
C ASP A 291 -3.66 -20.88 10.71
N PHE A 292 -3.16 -20.29 11.80
CA PHE A 292 -2.54 -20.99 12.92
C PHE A 292 -3.56 -21.70 13.82
N SER A 293 -4.87 -21.50 13.63
CA SER A 293 -5.89 -22.36 14.25
C SER A 293 -5.99 -23.75 13.60
N ASN A 294 -5.35 -23.92 12.44
CA ASN A 294 -5.25 -25.17 11.70
C ASN A 294 -3.79 -25.62 11.63
N GLU A 295 -3.25 -26.11 12.75
CA GLU A 295 -1.84 -26.46 12.85
C GLU A 295 -1.43 -27.58 11.89
N ALA A 296 -0.20 -27.51 11.38
CA ALA A 296 0.37 -28.53 10.51
C ALA A 296 0.49 -29.88 11.24
N GLU A 297 0.21 -30.98 10.53
CA GLU A 297 0.20 -32.32 11.14
C GLU A 297 1.54 -32.65 11.83
N GLY A 298 1.47 -32.96 13.13
CA GLY A 298 2.64 -33.34 13.93
C GLY A 298 3.31 -32.19 14.69
N THR A 299 2.74 -30.99 14.63
CA THR A 299 3.21 -29.81 15.35
C THR A 299 2.31 -29.49 16.55
N ALA A 300 2.67 -28.50 17.38
CA ALA A 300 1.85 -28.10 18.53
C ALA A 300 0.67 -27.22 18.09
N GLU A 301 -0.48 -27.35 18.76
CA GLU A 301 -1.63 -26.44 18.58
C GLU A 301 -1.25 -25.01 19.02
N LEU A 302 -1.83 -23.98 18.37
CA LEU A 302 -1.65 -22.59 18.76
C LEU A 302 -1.98 -22.36 20.23
N ASN A 303 -1.04 -21.77 20.97
CA ASN A 303 -1.20 -21.46 22.37
C ASN A 303 -1.12 -19.94 22.60
N LEU A 304 -2.29 -19.33 22.78
CA LEU A 304 -2.47 -17.88 23.01
C LEU A 304 -1.88 -17.35 24.33
N SER A 305 -1.07 -18.15 25.04
CA SER A 305 -0.31 -17.72 26.22
C SER A 305 1.19 -17.60 25.95
N TYR A 306 1.63 -17.90 24.73
CA TYR A 306 3.00 -17.72 24.28
C TYR A 306 3.14 -16.41 23.53
N ASP A 307 4.27 -15.74 23.74
CA ASP A 307 4.62 -14.50 23.05
C ASP A 307 5.40 -14.90 21.79
N TYR A 308 4.68 -15.25 20.73
CA TYR A 308 5.28 -15.56 19.44
C TYR A 308 5.83 -14.26 18.85
N ASN A 309 7.13 -14.19 18.59
CA ASN A 309 7.78 -12.99 18.08
C ASN A 309 8.87 -13.33 17.07
N LEU A 310 8.88 -14.52 16.46
CA LEU A 310 9.80 -14.87 15.39
C LEU A 310 9.06 -15.67 14.34
N ALA A 311 9.27 -15.38 13.06
CA ALA A 311 8.66 -16.12 11.97
C ALA A 311 9.73 -16.84 11.12
N SER A 312 9.38 -17.99 10.56
CA SER A 312 10.21 -18.71 9.59
C SER A 312 9.36 -19.28 8.46
N ILE A 313 9.78 -19.03 7.22
CA ILE A 313 9.09 -19.49 6.01
C ILE A 313 9.86 -20.61 5.32
N PHE A 314 9.13 -21.58 4.78
CA PHE A 314 9.69 -22.76 4.14
C PHE A 314 8.98 -23.02 2.81
N PHE A 315 9.68 -22.78 1.69
CA PHE A 315 9.15 -23.06 0.36
C PHE A 315 9.28 -24.54 -0.01
N ASP A 316 8.25 -25.09 -0.65
CA ASP A 316 8.16 -26.50 -1.07
C ASP A 316 8.52 -27.46 0.08
N PHE A 317 7.85 -27.28 1.23
CA PHE A 317 8.14 -28.00 2.46
C PHE A 317 7.99 -29.53 2.26
N ASN A 318 8.86 -30.30 2.92
CA ASN A 318 9.07 -31.74 2.73
C ASN A 318 9.69 -32.17 1.39
N THR A 319 10.04 -31.23 0.51
CA THR A 319 10.76 -31.52 -0.74
C THR A 319 12.20 -31.03 -0.62
N PRO A 320 13.23 -31.90 -0.83
CA PRO A 320 14.63 -31.45 -0.87
C PRO A 320 14.82 -30.35 -1.90
N GLY A 321 15.59 -29.33 -1.54
CA GLY A 321 15.85 -28.23 -2.46
C GLY A 321 16.62 -28.68 -3.71
N ASN A 322 16.45 -27.93 -4.78
CA ASN A 322 16.88 -28.22 -6.14
C ASN A 322 17.44 -26.97 -6.85
N GLY A 323 17.64 -25.87 -6.11
CA GLY A 323 18.12 -24.59 -6.61
C GLY A 323 17.03 -23.69 -7.18
N GLU A 324 15.75 -23.93 -6.89
CA GLU A 324 14.66 -23.02 -7.26
C GLU A 324 14.70 -21.76 -6.40
N THR A 325 14.34 -20.64 -7.01
CA THR A 325 14.27 -19.31 -6.41
C THR A 325 12.82 -18.97 -6.10
N TYR A 326 12.57 -18.42 -4.91
CA TYR A 326 11.29 -17.89 -4.46
C TYR A 326 11.49 -16.44 -4.05
N TYR A 327 10.44 -15.63 -4.12
CA TYR A 327 10.46 -14.29 -3.53
C TYR A 327 9.32 -14.18 -2.53
N TRP A 328 9.51 -13.35 -1.50
CA TRP A 328 8.46 -13.06 -0.53
C TRP A 328 8.61 -11.68 0.07
N ASP A 329 7.45 -11.15 0.45
CA ASP A 329 7.23 -9.78 0.87
C ASP A 329 5.93 -9.69 1.70
N ASP A 330 5.60 -8.50 2.20
CA ASP A 330 4.33 -8.17 2.88
C ASP A 330 3.97 -9.21 3.96
N VAL A 331 4.83 -9.36 4.97
CA VAL A 331 4.56 -10.25 6.11
C VAL A 331 3.69 -9.50 7.11
N GLU A 332 2.46 -9.96 7.31
CA GLU A 332 1.47 -9.24 8.10
C GLU A 332 0.74 -10.14 9.09
N PHE A 333 0.30 -9.57 10.21
CA PHE A 333 -0.71 -10.19 11.05
C PHE A 333 -2.09 -9.95 10.45
N GLY A 334 -2.90 -11.01 10.31
CA GLY A 334 -4.20 -10.95 9.64
C GLY A 334 -4.22 -11.66 8.29
N GLY A 335 -5.20 -11.33 7.45
CA GLY A 335 -5.49 -12.01 6.18
C GLY A 335 -6.64 -13.03 6.29
N GLU A 336 -7.57 -13.02 5.35
CA GLU A 336 -8.69 -13.97 5.34
C GLU A 336 -8.21 -15.38 4.95
N ALA A 337 -8.53 -16.39 5.76
CA ALA A 337 -8.38 -17.79 5.37
C ALA A 337 -9.39 -18.14 4.25
N GLY A 338 -9.05 -17.76 3.01
CA GLY A 338 -9.89 -17.88 1.84
C GLY A 338 -9.05 -18.23 0.60
N ASN A 339 -9.24 -19.45 0.10
CA ASN A 339 -8.75 -19.97 -1.19
C ASN A 339 -8.33 -18.91 -2.23
N GLY A 340 -7.01 -18.86 -2.48
CA GLY A 340 -6.30 -18.35 -3.66
C GLY A 340 -7.06 -17.49 -4.67
N ASN A 341 -6.70 -16.21 -4.68
CA ASN A 341 -6.47 -15.41 -5.89
C ASN A 341 -5.68 -14.16 -5.45
N GLY A 342 -4.41 -14.05 -5.86
CA GLY A 342 -3.53 -12.94 -5.53
C GLY A 342 -4.01 -11.59 -6.08
N GLY A 343 -3.81 -10.56 -5.28
CA GLY A 343 -4.06 -9.15 -5.55
C GLY A 343 -3.97 -8.40 -4.23
N GLU A 344 -3.16 -7.35 -4.18
CA GLU A 344 -2.88 -6.52 -3.01
C GLU A 344 -4.17 -6.17 -2.24
N THR A 345 -4.14 -6.29 -0.90
CA THR A 345 -5.34 -6.22 -0.05
C THR A 345 -5.76 -4.78 0.30
N GLY A 346 -5.07 -3.77 -0.23
CA GLY A 346 -5.35 -2.35 -0.04
C GLY A 346 -5.44 -1.56 -1.37
N PRO A 347 -5.98 -0.33 -1.37
CA PRO A 347 -5.94 0.54 -2.54
C PRO A 347 -4.50 1.01 -2.80
N THR A 348 -4.07 0.98 -4.06
CA THR A 348 -2.74 1.46 -4.50
C THR A 348 -2.73 2.92 -4.96
N SER A 349 -3.90 3.57 -4.98
CA SER A 349 -4.08 4.99 -5.30
C SER A 349 -4.83 5.65 -4.16
N ALA A 350 -4.55 6.93 -3.89
CA ALA A 350 -5.29 7.73 -2.91
C ALA A 350 -6.79 7.78 -3.24
N ALA A 351 -7.61 8.10 -2.25
CA ALA A 351 -9.00 8.45 -2.50
C ALA A 351 -9.09 9.68 -3.42
N PRO A 352 -10.18 9.85 -4.20
CA PRO A 352 -10.35 11.02 -5.05
C PRO A 352 -10.24 12.33 -4.26
N THR A 353 -9.47 13.29 -4.76
CA THR A 353 -9.36 14.61 -4.12
C THR A 353 -10.71 15.35 -4.15
N PRO A 354 -11.25 15.81 -3.00
CA PRO A 354 -12.52 16.53 -3.00
C PRO A 354 -12.48 17.83 -3.82
N THR A 355 -13.57 18.12 -4.54
CA THR A 355 -13.65 19.26 -5.48
C THR A 355 -14.65 20.35 -5.08
N LYS A 356 -15.38 20.18 -3.96
CA LYS A 356 -16.40 21.14 -3.51
C LYS A 356 -15.76 22.44 -3.02
N ASP A 357 -16.48 23.56 -3.17
CA ASP A 357 -15.99 24.84 -2.62
C ASP A 357 -15.91 24.74 -1.09
N ALA A 358 -14.74 25.06 -0.53
CA ALA A 358 -14.49 24.98 0.90
C ALA A 358 -15.44 25.89 1.73
N ASP A 359 -16.02 26.95 1.14
CA ASP A 359 -17.03 27.78 1.80
C ASP A 359 -18.38 27.05 1.99
N ASP A 360 -18.62 25.98 1.22
CA ASP A 360 -19.83 25.17 1.21
C ASP A 360 -19.67 23.80 1.88
N VAL A 361 -18.48 23.54 2.43
CA VAL A 361 -18.11 22.28 3.06
C VAL A 361 -17.98 22.43 4.57
N LEU A 362 -18.46 21.42 5.31
CA LEU A 362 -18.12 21.18 6.70
C LEU A 362 -17.45 19.81 6.80
N SER A 363 -16.11 19.82 6.91
CA SER A 363 -15.31 18.60 6.88
C SER A 363 -15.21 17.92 8.25
N VAL A 364 -15.24 16.59 8.23
CA VAL A 364 -15.06 15.72 9.40
C VAL A 364 -13.69 15.05 9.34
N PHE A 365 -13.28 14.57 8.16
CA PHE A 365 -11.99 13.97 7.87
C PHE A 365 -11.64 14.21 6.39
N SER A 366 -10.60 14.99 6.09
CA SER A 366 -10.08 15.21 4.74
C SER A 366 -8.75 15.97 4.77
N ASP A 367 -7.83 15.64 3.85
CA ASP A 367 -6.60 16.42 3.64
C ASP A 367 -6.83 17.77 2.94
N GLU A 368 -7.92 17.91 2.17
CA GLU A 368 -8.17 19.11 1.35
C GLU A 368 -8.85 20.24 2.15
N TYR A 369 -9.68 19.90 3.14
CA TYR A 369 -10.47 20.86 3.90
C TYR A 369 -10.01 21.00 5.36
N THR A 370 -10.48 22.06 6.03
CA THR A 370 -10.26 22.19 7.48
C THR A 370 -11.33 21.41 8.24
N ASP A 371 -10.91 20.35 8.93
CA ASP A 371 -11.80 19.50 9.72
C ASP A 371 -12.35 20.15 11.00
N ILE A 372 -13.48 19.63 11.46
CA ILE A 372 -14.03 19.94 12.77
C ILE A 372 -13.00 19.57 13.84
N SER A 373 -12.51 20.58 14.55
CA SER A 373 -11.55 20.42 15.64
C SER A 373 -12.05 19.48 16.74
N ASP A 374 -11.13 18.76 17.37
CA ASP A 374 -11.37 17.84 18.50
C ASP A 374 -12.31 16.66 18.14
N THR A 375 -12.46 16.33 16.85
CA THR A 375 -13.14 15.11 16.42
C THR A 375 -12.35 13.88 16.86
N ASN A 376 -13.05 12.93 17.49
CA ASN A 376 -12.51 11.68 17.98
C ASN A 376 -12.97 10.53 17.07
N PHE A 377 -12.05 10.05 16.23
CA PHE A 377 -12.30 8.95 15.29
C PHE A 377 -12.32 7.56 15.95
N ASN A 378 -11.89 7.46 17.21
CA ASN A 378 -11.98 6.23 17.98
C ASN A 378 -12.46 6.46 19.43
N PRO A 379 -13.76 6.75 19.62
CA PRO A 379 -14.33 7.09 20.92
C PRO A 379 -14.54 5.90 21.86
N ASP A 380 -14.12 4.69 21.47
CA ASP A 380 -14.25 3.44 22.25
C ASP A 380 -15.67 3.21 22.83
N TRP A 381 -16.65 3.02 21.95
CA TRP A 381 -18.02 2.62 22.32
C TRP A 381 -18.13 1.13 22.67
N GLY A 382 -17.01 0.41 22.74
CA GLY A 382 -16.94 -1.04 22.89
C GLY A 382 -17.04 -1.79 21.56
N GLN A 383 -16.67 -1.14 20.45
CA GLN A 383 -16.44 -1.80 19.17
C GLN A 383 -15.26 -2.78 19.23
N ALA A 384 -15.22 -3.71 18.28
CA ALA A 384 -14.08 -4.60 18.08
C ALA A 384 -13.18 -4.14 16.93
N THR A 385 -13.70 -3.26 16.06
CA THR A 385 -12.95 -2.65 14.95
C THR A 385 -11.69 -1.97 15.44
N GLN A 386 -10.59 -2.25 14.75
CA GLN A 386 -9.32 -1.56 14.95
C GLN A 386 -9.26 -0.39 13.96
N VAL A 387 -8.88 0.78 14.45
CA VAL A 387 -8.73 1.99 13.62
C VAL A 387 -7.26 2.35 13.58
N SER A 388 -6.72 2.46 12.38
CA SER A 388 -5.41 3.05 12.10
C SER A 388 -5.55 4.14 11.03
N PHE A 389 -4.49 4.92 10.86
CA PHE A 389 -4.35 5.89 9.78
C PHE A 389 -3.14 5.45 8.96
N VAL A 390 -3.31 5.37 7.65
CA VAL A 390 -2.31 4.92 6.69
C VAL A 390 -2.13 5.99 5.62
N GLU A 391 -0.92 6.12 5.08
CA GLU A 391 -0.64 7.01 3.96
C GLU A 391 -0.75 6.23 2.65
N ILE A 392 -1.63 6.68 1.75
CA ILE A 392 -1.81 6.07 0.41
C ILE A 392 -1.54 7.15 -0.62
N ASP A 393 -0.44 7.02 -1.36
CA ASP A 393 0.03 8.03 -2.33
C ASP A 393 0.12 9.47 -1.75
N GLY A 394 0.50 9.57 -0.46
CA GLY A 394 0.66 10.84 0.25
C GLY A 394 -0.64 11.48 0.78
N ASN A 395 -1.72 10.71 0.84
CA ASN A 395 -3.01 11.08 1.42
C ASN A 395 -3.29 10.22 2.66
N GLU A 396 -3.65 10.87 3.78
CA GLU A 396 -3.94 10.19 5.04
C GLU A 396 -5.33 9.55 4.96
N THR A 397 -5.37 8.22 4.97
CA THR A 397 -6.58 7.41 4.87
C THR A 397 -6.84 6.67 6.18
N MET A 398 -8.10 6.63 6.63
CA MET A 398 -8.49 5.88 7.81
C MET A 398 -8.75 4.41 7.45
N LEU A 399 -8.07 3.47 8.11
CA LEU A 399 -8.26 2.04 7.90
C LEU A 399 -9.03 1.43 9.08
N TYR A 400 -10.14 0.78 8.76
CA TYR A 400 -10.89 -0.07 9.67
C TYR A 400 -10.56 -1.53 9.41
N THR A 401 -9.81 -2.16 10.30
CA THR A 401 -9.52 -3.60 10.23
C THR A 401 -10.56 -4.37 11.02
N GLY A 402 -11.11 -5.43 10.42
CA GLY A 402 -12.10 -6.30 11.04
C GLY A 402 -13.37 -5.54 11.47
N LEU A 403 -13.92 -4.71 10.57
CA LEU A 403 -15.07 -3.87 10.85
C LEU A 403 -16.22 -4.69 11.45
N ASN A 404 -16.76 -4.25 12.58
CA ASN A 404 -18.04 -4.72 13.11
C ASN A 404 -18.97 -3.52 13.27
N TYR A 405 -18.48 -2.48 13.92
CA TYR A 405 -18.95 -1.11 13.82
C TYR A 405 -17.85 -0.18 14.33
N GLN A 406 -17.77 1.05 13.82
CA GLN A 406 -16.85 2.07 14.30
C GLN A 406 -17.60 3.39 14.49
N GLY A 407 -17.42 4.02 15.63
CA GLY A 407 -18.00 5.33 15.92
C GLY A 407 -17.03 6.47 15.64
N ILE A 408 -17.55 7.64 15.27
CA ILE A 408 -16.79 8.91 15.24
C ILE A 408 -17.58 9.90 16.09
N GLU A 409 -16.92 10.56 17.04
CA GLU A 409 -17.51 11.58 17.91
C GLU A 409 -16.98 12.97 17.53
N LEU A 410 -17.86 13.85 17.05
CA LEU A 410 -17.48 15.20 16.64
C LEU A 410 -17.13 16.05 17.86
N GLY A 411 -16.13 16.94 17.73
CA GLY A 411 -15.69 17.79 18.84
C GLY A 411 -16.77 18.75 19.38
N SER A 412 -17.83 18.99 18.59
CA SER A 412 -19.05 19.66 19.03
C SER A 412 -20.25 19.27 18.15
N ASN A 413 -21.47 19.48 18.66
CA ASN A 413 -22.69 19.30 17.88
C ASN A 413 -22.73 20.29 16.72
N GLN A 414 -23.01 19.79 15.52
CA GLN A 414 -23.08 20.56 14.28
C GLN A 414 -24.54 20.76 13.85
N ASP A 415 -24.84 21.96 13.36
CA ASP A 415 -26.08 22.24 12.63
C ASP A 415 -25.78 22.06 11.14
N VAL A 416 -26.21 20.93 10.59
CA VAL A 416 -26.07 20.58 9.18
C VAL A 416 -27.40 20.70 8.42
N SER A 417 -28.39 21.40 9.00
CA SER A 417 -29.73 21.49 8.41
C SER A 417 -29.80 22.34 7.13
N ASP A 418 -28.79 23.17 6.90
CA ASP A 418 -28.60 23.97 5.70
C ASP A 418 -27.68 23.28 4.66
N TYR A 419 -27.23 22.05 4.90
CA TYR A 419 -26.45 21.23 3.95
C TYR A 419 -27.37 20.25 3.22
N ASP A 420 -26.93 19.77 2.06
CA ASP A 420 -27.73 18.89 1.20
C ASP A 420 -27.28 17.44 1.30
N TYR A 421 -25.96 17.22 1.41
CA TYR A 421 -25.34 15.90 1.35
C TYR A 421 -24.33 15.67 2.47
N VAL A 422 -24.10 14.40 2.79
CA VAL A 422 -22.84 13.93 3.37
C VAL A 422 -22.10 13.09 2.35
N HIS A 423 -20.83 13.38 2.16
CA HIS A 423 -19.90 12.66 1.31
C HIS A 423 -19.06 11.67 2.12
N VAL A 424 -18.68 10.56 1.49
CA VAL A 424 -17.66 9.62 1.98
C VAL A 424 -17.00 8.93 0.80
N ASP A 425 -15.68 8.82 0.85
CA ASP A 425 -14.89 7.92 0.01
C ASP A 425 -14.59 6.65 0.78
N PHE A 426 -14.75 5.50 0.13
CA PHE A 426 -14.40 4.23 0.75
C PHE A 426 -13.91 3.19 -0.26
N TRP A 427 -13.02 2.33 0.20
CA TRP A 427 -12.48 1.20 -0.55
C TRP A 427 -12.44 -0.05 0.31
N THR A 428 -12.63 -1.21 -0.30
CA THR A 428 -12.52 -2.49 0.39
C THR A 428 -12.35 -3.65 -0.59
N ALA A 429 -11.50 -4.62 -0.25
CA ALA A 429 -11.33 -5.85 -1.01
C ALA A 429 -12.26 -6.99 -0.53
N ASN A 430 -12.67 -6.96 0.74
CA ASN A 430 -13.28 -8.12 1.43
C ASN A 430 -14.57 -7.79 2.20
N SER A 431 -15.00 -6.53 2.26
CA SER A 431 -16.32 -6.21 2.80
C SER A 431 -17.41 -6.73 1.90
N THR A 432 -18.53 -7.15 2.49
CA THR A 432 -19.75 -7.50 1.75
C THR A 432 -20.97 -6.74 2.26
N SER A 433 -20.78 -5.88 3.25
CA SER A 433 -21.81 -5.00 3.81
C SER A 433 -21.13 -3.81 4.47
N LEU A 434 -21.61 -2.62 4.13
CA LEU A 434 -21.18 -1.38 4.75
C LEU A 434 -22.37 -0.42 4.86
N SER A 435 -22.52 0.19 6.02
CA SER A 435 -23.57 1.15 6.33
C SER A 435 -22.96 2.34 7.06
N ILE A 436 -23.39 3.55 6.72
CA ILE A 436 -23.07 4.78 7.44
C ILE A 436 -24.30 5.29 8.17
N PHE A 437 -24.10 5.83 9.37
CA PHE A 437 -25.12 6.46 10.19
C PHE A 437 -24.69 7.89 10.49
N VAL A 438 -25.63 8.82 10.31
CA VAL A 438 -25.56 10.16 10.91
C VAL A 438 -26.37 10.15 12.21
N ILE A 439 -25.80 10.66 13.30
CA ILE A 439 -26.37 10.50 14.64
C ILE A 439 -26.59 11.87 15.31
N SER A 440 -27.82 12.05 15.81
CA SER A 440 -28.22 13.15 16.69
C SER A 440 -28.65 12.56 18.05
N PRO A 441 -28.70 13.32 19.17
CA PRO A 441 -28.96 12.75 20.49
C PRO A 441 -30.22 11.88 20.57
N GLY A 442 -30.01 10.57 20.71
CA GLY A 442 -31.08 9.57 20.82
C GLY A 442 -31.72 9.13 19.50
N ASN A 443 -31.23 9.59 18.34
CA ASN A 443 -31.70 9.19 17.02
C ASN A 443 -30.52 8.86 16.08
N GLU A 444 -30.57 7.68 15.48
CA GLU A 444 -29.65 7.23 14.42
C GLU A 444 -30.46 6.54 13.31
N THR A 445 -29.96 6.54 12.08
CA THR A 445 -30.53 5.75 10.97
C THR A 445 -29.43 5.34 10.00
N PRO A 446 -29.38 4.06 9.58
CA PRO A 446 -28.40 3.61 8.60
C PRO A 446 -28.77 4.07 7.20
N TYR A 447 -27.74 4.32 6.40
CA TYR A 447 -27.78 4.29 4.96
C TYR A 447 -26.83 3.18 4.47
N GLU A 448 -27.39 2.19 3.77
CA GLU A 448 -26.62 1.08 3.21
C GLU A 448 -25.81 1.56 2.02
N LEU A 449 -24.49 1.39 2.07
CA LEU A 449 -23.57 1.69 0.99
C LEU A 449 -23.45 0.48 0.06
N THR A 450 -23.31 0.76 -1.23
CA THR A 450 -23.03 -0.29 -2.21
C THR A 450 -21.54 -0.56 -2.19
N VAL A 451 -21.13 -1.72 -1.67
CA VAL A 451 -19.71 -2.09 -1.61
C VAL A 451 -19.13 -2.19 -3.02
N PRO A 452 -18.02 -1.49 -3.34
CA PRO A 452 -17.41 -1.54 -4.66
C PRO A 452 -16.89 -2.95 -4.98
N THR A 453 -16.85 -3.29 -6.27
CA THR A 453 -16.21 -4.52 -6.75
C THR A 453 -14.79 -4.32 -7.24
N ASP A 454 -14.38 -3.05 -7.38
CA ASP A 454 -13.05 -2.59 -7.77
C ASP A 454 -12.94 -1.09 -7.45
N GLY A 455 -11.74 -0.61 -7.11
CA GLY A 455 -11.44 0.80 -6.87
C GLY A 455 -12.19 1.48 -5.72
N TRP A 456 -11.91 2.78 -5.54
CA TRP A 456 -12.57 3.64 -4.56
C TRP A 456 -14.02 3.91 -4.97
N SER A 457 -14.91 4.02 -3.99
CA SER A 457 -16.28 4.47 -4.19
C SER A 457 -16.51 5.79 -3.46
N SER A 458 -16.84 6.82 -4.23
CA SER A 458 -17.26 8.14 -3.74
C SER A 458 -18.77 8.25 -3.73
N VAL A 459 -19.36 8.58 -2.57
CA VAL A 459 -20.82 8.61 -2.43
C VAL A 459 -21.31 9.88 -1.75
N ASP A 460 -22.10 10.66 -2.49
CA ASP A 460 -22.92 11.75 -1.94
C ASP A 460 -24.28 11.20 -1.47
N ILE A 461 -24.51 11.23 -0.16
CA ILE A 461 -25.74 10.73 0.47
C ILE A 461 -26.63 11.93 0.84
N PRO A 462 -27.84 12.04 0.26
CA PRO A 462 -28.75 13.12 0.62
C PRO A 462 -29.07 13.08 2.12
N LEU A 463 -28.97 14.20 2.84
CA LEU A 463 -29.27 14.24 4.28
C LEU A 463 -30.73 13.88 4.60
N SER A 464 -31.61 14.01 3.60
CA SER A 464 -32.99 13.52 3.66
C SER A 464 -33.11 12.01 3.91
N ALA A 465 -32.08 11.22 3.62
CA ALA A 465 -32.06 9.78 3.89
C ALA A 465 -32.05 9.45 5.39
N PHE A 466 -31.55 10.36 6.23
CA PHE A 466 -31.45 10.19 7.68
C PHE A 466 -32.67 10.75 8.43
N VAL A 467 -33.56 11.47 7.74
CA VAL A 467 -34.68 12.21 8.34
C VAL A 467 -36.04 11.66 7.88
N PRO A 468 -36.98 11.40 8.82
CA PRO A 468 -36.79 11.20 10.26
C PRO A 468 -36.09 9.85 10.55
N PRO A 469 -35.41 9.68 11.70
CA PRO A 469 -35.57 10.44 12.95
C PRO A 469 -34.43 11.38 13.33
N VAL A 470 -33.35 11.48 12.54
CA VAL A 470 -32.19 12.31 12.88
C VAL A 470 -32.57 13.80 12.87
N ASP A 471 -32.12 14.54 13.88
CA ASP A 471 -32.24 16.00 13.95
C ASP A 471 -30.98 16.63 13.36
N LEU A 472 -31.06 17.10 12.11
CA LEU A 472 -29.92 17.66 11.38
C LEU A 472 -29.37 18.94 12.01
N ALA A 473 -30.12 19.60 12.91
CA ALA A 473 -29.63 20.78 13.62
C ALA A 473 -28.75 20.45 14.84
N ASP A 474 -28.57 19.16 15.16
CA ASP A 474 -27.89 18.70 16.38
C ASP A 474 -27.13 17.38 16.16
N VAL A 475 -26.46 17.24 15.01
CA VAL A 475 -25.64 16.06 14.68
C VAL A 475 -24.36 16.09 15.51
N PHE A 476 -23.98 14.99 16.14
CA PHE A 476 -22.79 14.96 17.02
C PHE A 476 -21.90 13.73 16.82
N GLN A 477 -22.35 12.74 16.05
CA GLN A 477 -21.65 11.48 15.88
C GLN A 477 -21.91 10.88 14.49
N PHE A 478 -20.97 10.10 14.01
CA PHE A 478 -21.14 9.15 12.91
C PHE A 478 -20.92 7.72 13.41
N LYS A 479 -21.41 6.75 12.65
CA LYS A 479 -21.07 5.34 12.84
C LYS A 479 -21.00 4.63 11.49
N PHE A 480 -19.97 3.83 11.30
CA PHE A 480 -19.93 2.82 10.25
C PHE A 480 -20.26 1.46 10.84
N GLU A 481 -21.04 0.64 10.14
CA GLU A 481 -21.37 -0.74 10.52
C GLU A 481 -21.18 -1.63 9.30
N GLY A 482 -20.51 -2.77 9.46
CA GLY A 482 -20.15 -3.59 8.31
C GLY A 482 -19.31 -4.81 8.69
N ASN A 483 -18.52 -5.27 7.72
CA ASN A 483 -17.57 -6.37 7.85
C ASN A 483 -16.33 -6.15 6.97
N GLY A 484 -15.31 -6.98 7.16
CA GLY A 484 -14.05 -6.92 6.41
C GLY A 484 -13.21 -5.70 6.80
N ASP A 485 -12.20 -5.43 5.98
CA ASP A 485 -11.34 -4.28 6.11
C ASP A 485 -11.83 -3.18 5.16
N VAL A 486 -11.95 -1.96 5.68
CA VAL A 486 -12.53 -0.84 4.93
C VAL A 486 -11.65 0.39 5.12
N TYR A 487 -11.20 0.94 4.01
CA TYR A 487 -10.48 2.20 3.93
C TYR A 487 -11.52 3.29 3.74
N ILE A 488 -11.43 4.34 4.54
CA ILE A 488 -12.36 5.48 4.55
C ILE A 488 -11.55 6.75 4.43
N ASP A 489 -11.96 7.62 3.52
CA ASP A 489 -11.43 8.98 3.42
C ASP A 489 -12.58 9.98 3.13
N ASN A 490 -12.28 11.27 3.20
CA ASN A 490 -13.12 12.37 2.74
C ASN A 490 -14.55 12.30 3.28
N ILE A 491 -14.69 12.38 4.61
CA ILE A 491 -15.99 12.51 5.26
C ILE A 491 -16.30 14.00 5.42
N TYR A 492 -17.29 14.51 4.69
CA TYR A 492 -17.69 15.91 4.82
C TYR A 492 -19.15 16.15 4.45
N PHE A 493 -19.78 17.17 5.07
CA PHE A 493 -21.07 17.69 4.61
C PHE A 493 -20.83 18.75 3.55
N TRP A 494 -21.67 18.83 2.52
CA TRP A 494 -21.58 19.91 1.53
C TRP A 494 -22.96 20.39 1.04
N LYS A 495 -22.97 21.63 0.54
CA LYS A 495 -24.14 22.30 -0.04
C LYS A 495 -24.05 22.30 -1.56
N ASP A 496 -25.14 21.98 -2.22
CA ASP A 496 -25.22 22.20 -3.66
C ASP A 496 -25.50 23.67 -3.94
N ASP A 497 -24.42 24.43 -4.08
CA ASP A 497 -24.44 25.88 -4.27
C ASP A 497 -24.82 26.28 -5.72
N ASN A 498 -25.69 25.50 -6.36
CA ASN A 498 -26.24 25.73 -7.70
C ASN A 498 -27.23 26.91 -7.79
N GLY A 499 -26.78 28.05 -7.29
CA GLY A 499 -26.94 29.34 -7.93
C GLY A 499 -25.59 29.96 -8.33
N ASN A 500 -24.90 29.39 -9.34
CA ASN A 500 -23.99 30.07 -10.32
C ASN A 500 -22.53 29.55 -10.45
N GLY A 501 -22.34 28.41 -11.14
CA GLY A 501 -21.46 28.20 -12.31
C GLY A 501 -19.91 28.19 -12.18
N GLY A 502 -19.30 27.03 -12.41
CA GLY A 502 -18.01 26.93 -13.12
C GLY A 502 -17.04 25.78 -12.77
N ASN A 503 -17.28 24.59 -13.34
CA ASN A 503 -16.32 23.61 -13.89
C ASN A 503 -15.38 22.79 -12.97
N GLY A 504 -15.59 21.47 -12.93
CA GLY A 504 -14.58 20.46 -12.57
C GLY A 504 -15.11 19.30 -11.72
N ASP A 505 -15.74 18.34 -12.38
CA ASP A 505 -15.69 16.89 -12.08
C ASP A 505 -16.62 16.33 -10.97
N ASP A 506 -17.81 15.90 -11.44
CA ASP A 506 -18.58 14.66 -11.18
C ASP A 506 -18.89 14.12 -9.77
N ASN A 507 -20.07 13.58 -9.45
CA ASN A 507 -21.39 13.53 -10.09
C ASN A 507 -22.38 12.93 -9.06
N GLY A 508 -22.85 13.74 -8.11
CA GLY A 508 -23.89 13.39 -7.14
C GLY A 508 -25.31 13.76 -7.58
N ASP A 509 -25.55 13.84 -8.90
CA ASP A 509 -26.87 14.09 -9.46
C ASP A 509 -27.82 12.98 -9.01
N ALA A 510 -28.84 13.37 -8.23
CA ALA A 510 -29.89 12.51 -7.70
C ALA A 510 -30.76 11.83 -8.79
N THR A 511 -30.32 11.86 -10.04
CA THR A 511 -31.00 11.31 -11.21
C THR A 511 -30.41 9.99 -11.70
N GLY A 512 -29.25 9.53 -11.19
CA GLY A 512 -28.63 8.29 -11.65
C GLY A 512 -28.14 8.36 -13.10
N LEU A 513 -27.79 9.57 -13.57
CA LEU A 513 -27.27 9.87 -14.91
C LEU A 513 -25.75 10.00 -14.87
N ASN A 514 -25.05 9.19 -15.64
CA ASN A 514 -23.60 9.27 -15.82
C ASN A 514 -23.28 10.38 -16.84
N GLN A 515 -22.73 11.49 -16.36
CA GLN A 515 -22.40 12.70 -17.13
C GLN A 515 -21.23 13.46 -16.46
N PRO A 516 -20.46 14.28 -17.19
CA PRO A 516 -20.50 14.43 -18.64
C PRO A 516 -19.95 13.19 -19.35
N ILE A 517 -20.37 12.96 -20.60
CA ILE A 517 -19.74 11.92 -21.43
C ILE A 517 -18.64 12.62 -22.23
N ASP A 518 -17.40 12.45 -21.77
CA ASP A 518 -16.20 13.17 -22.24
C ASP A 518 -15.17 12.25 -22.92
N PHE A 519 -15.38 10.93 -22.88
CA PHE A 519 -14.50 9.94 -23.52
C PHE A 519 -13.04 9.94 -23.02
N GLU A 520 -12.74 10.66 -21.92
CA GLU A 520 -11.41 10.74 -21.33
C GLU A 520 -11.06 9.46 -20.56
N GLU A 521 -9.78 9.14 -20.42
CA GLU A 521 -9.35 7.94 -19.69
C GLU A 521 -9.88 7.95 -18.25
N GLY A 522 -10.63 6.91 -17.87
CA GLY A 522 -11.35 6.83 -16.59
C GLY A 522 -12.68 7.61 -16.53
N GLY A 523 -12.99 8.44 -17.52
CA GLY A 523 -14.21 9.22 -17.65
C GLY A 523 -15.39 8.47 -18.29
N PHE A 524 -16.58 9.06 -18.24
CA PHE A 524 -17.77 8.44 -18.81
C PHE A 524 -17.71 8.42 -20.35
N GLY A 525 -17.95 7.24 -20.93
CA GLY A 525 -17.96 7.04 -22.37
C GLY A 525 -16.68 6.43 -22.94
N ALA A 526 -15.55 6.50 -22.24
CA ALA A 526 -14.27 5.95 -22.69
C ALA A 526 -14.29 4.42 -22.77
N ASP A 527 -14.72 3.78 -21.68
CA ASP A 527 -14.80 2.31 -21.56
C ASP A 527 -16.21 1.75 -21.78
N TRP A 528 -17.09 2.55 -22.37
CA TRP A 528 -18.45 2.13 -22.67
C TRP A 528 -18.54 1.29 -23.95
N ASP A 529 -19.55 0.42 -24.01
CA ASP A 529 -19.84 -0.37 -25.19
C ASP A 529 -20.74 0.47 -26.12
N TRP A 530 -20.19 0.84 -27.28
CA TRP A 530 -20.90 1.64 -28.27
C TRP A 530 -21.36 0.79 -29.47
N THR A 531 -22.67 0.78 -29.72
CA THR A 531 -23.25 0.08 -30.87
C THR A 531 -23.48 1.05 -32.03
N VAL A 532 -22.74 0.86 -33.12
CA VAL A 532 -22.99 1.58 -34.39
C VAL A 532 -24.10 0.90 -35.18
N PHE A 533 -25.03 1.69 -35.71
CA PHE A 533 -26.18 1.22 -36.48
C PHE A 533 -26.39 2.02 -37.77
N GLU A 534 -27.10 1.39 -38.72
CA GLU A 534 -27.50 1.95 -40.02
C GLU A 534 -26.35 2.55 -40.88
N ASN A 535 -25.09 2.29 -40.53
CA ASN A 535 -23.90 2.80 -41.20
C ASN A 535 -23.26 1.74 -42.12
N ASP A 536 -24.09 1.07 -42.92
CA ASP A 536 -23.73 -0.05 -43.81
C ASP A 536 -23.04 -1.22 -43.11
N SER A 537 -21.70 -1.27 -43.11
CA SER A 537 -20.95 -2.32 -42.40
C SER A 537 -20.90 -2.13 -40.88
N ASN A 538 -21.40 -0.99 -40.38
CA ASN A 538 -21.33 -0.58 -38.98
C ASN A 538 -19.91 -0.69 -38.41
N PRO A 539 -18.93 0.08 -38.94
CA PRO A 539 -17.62 0.15 -38.31
C PRO A 539 -17.79 0.59 -36.85
N PRO A 540 -17.03 0.03 -35.88
CA PRO A 540 -17.11 0.45 -34.49
C PRO A 540 -16.88 1.95 -34.32
N LEU A 541 -17.47 2.53 -33.27
CA LEU A 541 -17.06 3.86 -32.79
C LEU A 541 -15.62 3.74 -32.27
N GLU A 542 -14.78 4.72 -32.58
CA GLU A 542 -13.36 4.69 -32.19
C GLU A 542 -13.08 5.83 -31.22
N ILE A 543 -12.62 5.52 -30.02
CA ILE A 543 -12.08 6.54 -29.10
C ILE A 543 -10.61 6.76 -29.47
N ILE A 544 -10.23 8.00 -29.75
CA ILE A 544 -8.90 8.36 -30.27
C ILE A 544 -8.39 9.65 -29.63
N ASP A 545 -7.07 9.87 -29.66
CA ASP A 545 -6.49 11.18 -29.36
C ASP A 545 -7.19 12.30 -30.16
N ASN A 546 -7.57 13.38 -29.47
CA ASN A 546 -8.21 14.54 -30.07
C ASN A 546 -7.29 15.17 -31.15
N PRO A 547 -7.68 15.10 -32.44
CA PRO A 547 -6.83 15.59 -33.52
C PRO A 547 -6.81 17.13 -33.64
N ASP A 548 -7.71 17.82 -32.94
CA ASP A 548 -7.87 19.27 -32.97
C ASP A 548 -8.18 19.82 -31.57
N LYS A 549 -7.17 20.05 -30.74
CA LYS A 549 -7.34 20.61 -29.38
C LYS A 549 -7.56 22.13 -29.41
N SER A 550 -8.64 22.57 -30.03
CA SER A 550 -9.04 23.97 -30.10
C SER A 550 -10.44 24.20 -29.53
N GLU A 551 -10.61 25.32 -28.85
CA GLU A 551 -11.90 25.73 -28.26
C GLU A 551 -13.09 25.59 -29.23
N PRO A 552 -14.26 25.09 -28.79
CA PRO A 552 -14.60 24.77 -27.40
C PRO A 552 -14.01 23.48 -26.80
N ASN A 553 -13.36 22.62 -27.60
CA ASN A 553 -12.89 21.34 -27.11
C ASN A 553 -11.36 21.20 -27.13
N THR A 554 -10.76 21.18 -25.94
CA THR A 554 -9.32 20.98 -25.74
C THR A 554 -8.96 19.64 -25.06
N SER A 555 -9.92 18.71 -24.98
CA SER A 555 -9.75 17.38 -24.37
C SER A 555 -8.62 16.55 -24.98
N ASP A 556 -8.20 15.50 -24.29
CA ASP A 556 -7.15 14.62 -24.76
C ASP A 556 -7.67 13.59 -25.77
N THR A 557 -8.91 13.12 -25.61
CA THR A 557 -9.53 12.08 -26.45
C THR A 557 -10.93 12.47 -26.93
N VAL A 558 -11.39 11.82 -28.01
CA VAL A 558 -12.70 12.09 -28.64
C VAL A 558 -13.28 10.82 -29.24
N ALA A 559 -14.61 10.77 -29.37
CA ALA A 559 -15.27 9.74 -30.16
C ALA A 559 -15.24 10.06 -31.67
N ARG A 560 -14.56 9.24 -32.46
CA ARG A 560 -14.55 9.29 -33.93
C ARG A 560 -15.64 8.40 -34.51
N PHE A 561 -16.57 9.03 -35.24
CA PHE A 561 -17.55 8.36 -36.10
C PHE A 561 -17.26 8.65 -37.57
N THR A 562 -17.12 7.59 -38.38
CA THR A 562 -17.01 7.72 -39.85
C THR A 562 -18.34 7.38 -40.49
N ALA A 563 -19.08 8.38 -40.96
CA ALA A 563 -20.33 8.17 -41.70
C ALA A 563 -20.02 7.71 -43.13
N LEU A 564 -20.39 6.47 -43.47
CA LEU A 564 -20.06 5.88 -44.77
C LEU A 564 -20.97 6.41 -45.88
N GLU A 565 -20.43 6.59 -47.10
CA GLU A 565 -21.21 7.00 -48.28
C GLU A 565 -22.45 6.12 -48.50
N THR A 566 -22.32 4.82 -48.22
CA THR A 566 -23.37 3.81 -48.36
C THR A 566 -24.27 3.67 -47.13
N GLY A 567 -23.94 4.33 -46.02
CA GLY A 567 -24.73 4.34 -44.80
C GLY A 567 -26.06 5.09 -44.98
N GLY A 568 -27.05 4.75 -44.15
CA GLY A 568 -28.34 5.44 -44.12
C GLY A 568 -28.21 6.87 -43.62
N ALA A 569 -29.22 7.70 -43.92
CA ALA A 569 -29.29 9.07 -43.42
C ALA A 569 -29.36 9.13 -41.87
N PHE A 570 -29.91 8.08 -41.25
CA PHE A 570 -29.99 7.93 -39.79
C PHE A 570 -28.89 7.02 -39.23
N ALA A 571 -27.73 6.95 -39.89
CA ALA A 571 -26.56 6.27 -39.33
C ALA A 571 -26.12 6.95 -38.04
N GLY A 572 -25.81 6.15 -37.03
CA GLY A 572 -25.48 6.67 -35.70
C GLY A 572 -24.88 5.62 -34.80
N PHE A 573 -24.74 6.00 -33.53
CA PHE A 573 -24.25 5.13 -32.48
C PHE A 573 -25.06 5.33 -31.20
N GLU A 574 -25.15 4.28 -30.38
CA GLU A 574 -25.85 4.30 -29.10
C GLU A 574 -25.05 3.55 -28.03
N THR A 575 -25.26 3.92 -26.77
CA THR A 575 -24.70 3.18 -25.64
C THR A 575 -25.41 1.83 -25.48
N VAL A 576 -24.73 0.85 -24.87
CA VAL A 576 -25.41 -0.31 -24.32
C VAL A 576 -26.29 0.11 -23.14
N GLU A 577 -27.37 -0.65 -22.92
CA GLU A 577 -28.34 -0.39 -21.85
C GLU A 577 -27.68 -0.38 -20.47
N GLY A 578 -27.90 0.70 -19.71
CA GLY A 578 -27.45 0.85 -18.34
C GLY A 578 -26.14 1.61 -18.17
N GLN A 579 -25.31 1.75 -19.21
CA GLN A 579 -24.04 2.50 -19.11
C GLN A 579 -24.25 3.99 -18.91
N LEU A 580 -25.34 4.56 -19.45
CA LEU A 580 -25.74 5.95 -19.19
C LEU A 580 -26.29 6.16 -17.76
N GLY A 581 -26.57 5.07 -17.03
CA GLY A 581 -27.41 5.10 -15.83
C GLY A 581 -28.92 5.19 -16.15
N GLU A 582 -29.78 5.25 -15.13
CA GLU A 582 -31.24 5.31 -15.29
C GLU A 582 -31.79 6.63 -14.73
N PHE A 583 -32.30 7.51 -15.62
CA PHE A 583 -32.74 8.85 -15.23
C PHE A 583 -34.07 9.28 -15.86
N LEU A 584 -34.61 10.41 -15.41
CA LEU A 584 -35.67 11.15 -16.07
C LEU A 584 -35.20 12.58 -16.32
N PHE A 585 -35.63 13.17 -17.42
CA PHE A 585 -35.44 14.60 -17.64
C PHE A 585 -36.27 15.41 -16.64
N THR A 586 -35.63 16.34 -15.95
CA THR A 586 -36.23 17.38 -15.12
C THR A 586 -35.89 18.74 -15.72
N ASN A 587 -36.26 19.84 -15.07
CA ASN A 587 -35.82 21.17 -15.51
C ASN A 587 -34.33 21.43 -15.22
N GLU A 588 -33.64 20.52 -14.52
CA GLU A 588 -32.25 20.66 -14.08
C GLU A 588 -31.26 19.97 -15.04
N ASN A 589 -31.72 19.05 -15.89
CA ASN A 589 -30.87 18.28 -16.81
C ASN A 589 -31.42 18.18 -18.25
N CYS A 590 -32.43 18.98 -18.61
CA CYS A 590 -33.10 18.87 -19.91
C CYS A 590 -32.46 19.68 -21.05
N VAL A 591 -31.34 20.36 -20.82
CA VAL A 591 -30.54 20.98 -21.87
C VAL A 591 -29.27 20.15 -22.06
N VAL A 592 -29.21 19.43 -23.18
CA VAL A 592 -28.05 18.60 -23.54
C VAL A 592 -27.15 19.40 -24.48
N THR A 593 -25.86 19.51 -24.20
CA THR A 593 -24.89 20.04 -25.16
C THR A 593 -23.92 18.97 -25.62
N VAL A 594 -23.42 19.10 -26.85
CA VAL A 594 -22.46 18.17 -27.46
C VAL A 594 -21.48 19.01 -28.25
N ASP A 595 -20.18 18.82 -28.02
CA ASP A 595 -19.15 19.38 -28.88
C ASP A 595 -18.99 18.51 -30.13
N VAL A 596 -19.03 19.16 -31.29
CA VAL A 596 -19.05 18.49 -32.59
C VAL A 596 -18.01 19.09 -33.51
N TRP A 597 -17.14 18.25 -34.08
CA TRP A 597 -16.24 18.61 -35.17
C TRP A 597 -16.59 17.78 -36.40
N LYS A 598 -16.75 18.41 -37.57
CA LYS A 598 -17.19 17.70 -38.79
C LYS A 598 -16.44 18.15 -40.04
N SER A 599 -16.17 17.20 -40.94
CA SER A 599 -15.66 17.51 -42.27
C SER A 599 -16.72 18.09 -43.22
N VAL A 600 -18.01 17.86 -42.94
CA VAL A 600 -19.15 18.37 -43.70
C VAL A 600 -20.26 18.78 -42.74
N ALA A 601 -20.77 20.00 -42.87
CA ALA A 601 -21.89 20.49 -42.09
C ALA A 601 -23.19 19.80 -42.54
N THR A 602 -23.79 19.06 -41.61
CA THR A 602 -25.11 18.42 -41.72
C THR A 602 -25.75 18.42 -40.34
N ASP A 603 -27.07 18.23 -40.28
CA ASP A 603 -27.78 18.19 -39.01
C ASP A 603 -27.29 17.03 -38.11
N VAL A 604 -27.21 17.29 -36.80
CA VAL A 604 -26.95 16.30 -35.76
C VAL A 604 -28.26 16.05 -35.03
N SER A 605 -28.51 14.82 -34.61
CA SER A 605 -29.68 14.52 -33.78
C SER A 605 -29.35 13.64 -32.59
N VAL A 606 -30.08 13.85 -31.50
CA VAL A 606 -29.95 13.11 -30.25
C VAL A 606 -31.33 12.64 -29.81
N LYS A 607 -31.40 11.41 -29.28
CA LYS A 607 -32.58 10.89 -28.57
C LYS A 607 -32.11 10.04 -27.39
N PHE A 608 -33.05 9.75 -26.49
CA PHE A 608 -32.87 8.85 -25.37
C PHE A 608 -33.95 7.77 -25.38
N ASP A 609 -33.65 6.58 -24.85
CA ASP A 609 -34.64 5.52 -24.72
C ASP A 609 -34.43 4.64 -23.49
N THR A 610 -35.44 3.85 -23.15
CA THR A 610 -35.52 2.99 -21.96
C THR A 610 -34.85 1.63 -22.16
N GLY A 611 -34.24 1.34 -23.31
CA GLY A 611 -33.61 0.04 -23.60
C GLY A 611 -34.41 -0.88 -24.52
N ALA A 612 -34.04 -2.16 -24.48
CA ALA A 612 -34.60 -3.19 -25.37
C ALA A 612 -36.00 -3.70 -24.91
N PRO A 613 -36.79 -4.34 -25.80
CA PRO A 613 -38.09 -4.93 -25.43
C PRO A 613 -37.98 -5.87 -24.22
N PRO A 614 -39.00 -5.93 -23.32
CA PRO A 614 -40.41 -5.60 -23.58
C PRO A 614 -40.84 -4.16 -23.29
N ASN A 615 -39.93 -3.31 -22.78
CA ASN A 615 -40.23 -1.96 -22.33
C ASN A 615 -39.52 -0.91 -23.21
N ASP A 616 -39.64 -1.03 -24.54
CA ASP A 616 -39.03 -0.09 -25.49
C ASP A 616 -39.86 1.20 -25.61
N TRP A 617 -39.32 2.30 -25.09
CA TRP A 617 -39.87 3.64 -25.21
C TRP A 617 -38.73 4.64 -25.46
N GLY A 618 -38.93 5.61 -26.36
CA GLY A 618 -37.91 6.62 -26.66
C GLY A 618 -38.48 8.03 -26.77
N THR A 619 -37.62 9.00 -26.50
CA THR A 619 -37.95 10.43 -26.59
C THR A 619 -38.24 10.86 -28.03
N ALA A 620 -38.78 12.07 -28.19
CA ALA A 620 -38.68 12.74 -29.48
C ALA A 620 -37.20 12.90 -29.89
N LEU A 621 -36.93 12.75 -31.19
CA LEU A 621 -35.63 13.07 -31.78
C LEU A 621 -35.48 14.59 -31.84
N VAL A 622 -34.45 15.14 -31.19
CA VAL A 622 -34.13 16.57 -31.25
C VAL A 622 -33.00 16.75 -32.26
N THR A 623 -33.21 17.64 -33.22
CA THR A 623 -32.29 17.88 -34.34
C THR A 623 -31.79 19.32 -34.30
N VAL A 624 -30.47 19.49 -34.39
CA VAL A 624 -29.77 20.78 -34.39
C VAL A 624 -28.86 20.83 -35.61
N ALA A 625 -28.87 21.96 -36.31
CA ALA A 625 -27.98 22.15 -37.45
C ALA A 625 -26.57 22.43 -36.97
N ASN A 626 -25.61 21.60 -37.41
CA ASN A 626 -24.19 21.92 -37.30
C ASN A 626 -23.84 22.90 -38.42
N THR A 627 -23.31 24.07 -38.09
CA THR A 627 -23.05 25.16 -39.03
C THR A 627 -21.56 25.35 -39.36
N GLU A 628 -20.67 24.79 -38.54
CA GLU A 628 -19.23 24.88 -38.73
C GLU A 628 -18.63 23.59 -39.32
N THR A 629 -17.46 23.71 -39.95
CA THR A 629 -16.72 22.57 -40.52
C THR A 629 -15.23 22.75 -40.29
N GLU A 630 -14.51 21.65 -40.09
CA GLU A 630 -13.07 21.63 -39.79
C GLU A 630 -12.69 22.48 -38.56
N GLN A 631 -13.63 22.62 -37.62
CA GLN A 631 -13.47 23.22 -36.29
C GLN A 631 -14.60 22.72 -35.38
N TRP A 632 -14.41 22.85 -34.07
CA TRP A 632 -15.40 22.48 -33.06
C TRP A 632 -16.57 23.49 -32.99
N GLU A 633 -17.77 22.96 -32.79
CA GLU A 633 -19.01 23.71 -32.52
C GLU A 633 -19.79 23.00 -31.39
N THR A 634 -20.11 23.73 -30.32
CA THR A 634 -21.03 23.22 -29.28
C THR A 634 -22.47 23.32 -29.78
N LEU A 635 -23.14 22.18 -29.93
CA LEU A 635 -24.55 22.09 -30.31
C LEU A 635 -25.43 21.91 -29.07
N THR A 636 -26.52 22.67 -28.97
CA THR A 636 -27.46 22.60 -27.82
C THR A 636 -28.80 21.97 -28.22
N PHE A 637 -29.12 20.84 -27.60
CA PHE A 637 -30.36 20.08 -27.74
C PHE A 637 -31.26 20.33 -26.52
N ASN A 638 -32.26 21.21 -26.69
CA ASN A 638 -33.19 21.56 -25.61
C ASN A 638 -34.36 20.56 -25.53
N PHE A 639 -34.28 19.60 -24.62
CA PHE A 639 -35.35 18.66 -24.29
C PHE A 639 -36.41 19.26 -23.36
N CYS A 640 -36.13 20.38 -22.67
CA CYS A 640 -37.13 21.12 -21.88
C CYS A 640 -38.28 21.65 -22.76
N ALA A 641 -37.97 21.97 -24.01
CA ALA A 641 -38.93 22.44 -25.00
C ALA A 641 -39.78 21.29 -25.61
N VAL A 642 -39.43 20.03 -25.33
CA VAL A 642 -40.18 18.85 -25.78
C VAL A 642 -41.40 18.66 -24.87
N SER A 643 -42.52 18.21 -25.45
CA SER A 643 -43.72 17.96 -24.63
C SER A 643 -43.45 16.84 -23.60
N PRO A 644 -43.98 16.91 -22.37
CA PRO A 644 -43.65 15.93 -21.31
C PRO A 644 -43.86 14.46 -21.71
N GLU A 645 -44.90 14.17 -22.51
CA GLU A 645 -45.21 12.83 -23.04
C GLU A 645 -44.20 12.31 -24.07
N GLN A 646 -43.30 13.15 -24.55
CA GLN A 646 -42.23 12.84 -25.49
C GLN A 646 -40.83 13.12 -24.91
N GLN A 647 -40.77 13.72 -23.73
CA GLN A 647 -39.56 14.01 -22.98
C GLN A 647 -39.22 12.85 -22.04
N ASN A 648 -40.22 12.30 -21.36
CA ASN A 648 -40.04 11.20 -20.41
C ASN A 648 -40.99 10.02 -20.67
N PRO A 649 -40.55 8.79 -20.39
CA PRO A 649 -41.39 7.61 -20.48
C PRO A 649 -42.55 7.64 -19.48
N PRO A 650 -43.70 7.03 -19.83
CA PRO A 650 -44.69 6.63 -18.83
C PRO A 650 -44.05 5.70 -17.78
N SER A 651 -44.50 5.79 -16.53
CA SER A 651 -43.89 5.08 -15.39
C SER A 651 -43.74 3.56 -15.58
N GLU A 652 -44.57 2.92 -16.39
CA GLU A 652 -44.49 1.49 -16.69
C GLU A 652 -43.27 1.07 -17.53
N PHE A 653 -42.57 2.01 -18.17
CA PHE A 653 -41.39 1.75 -18.97
C PHE A 653 -40.06 1.95 -18.20
N GLY A 654 -40.09 2.48 -16.98
CA GLY A 654 -38.88 2.85 -16.21
C GLY A 654 -38.28 4.18 -16.66
N GLY A 655 -37.03 4.46 -16.28
CA GLY A 655 -36.26 5.64 -16.70
C GLY A 655 -35.55 5.44 -18.05
N LEU A 656 -34.98 6.53 -18.57
CA LEU A 656 -34.10 6.56 -19.74
C LEU A 656 -32.75 5.92 -19.40
N LYS A 657 -32.23 5.07 -20.29
CA LYS A 657 -31.05 4.22 -20.03
C LYS A 657 -30.00 4.23 -21.13
N ARG A 658 -30.34 4.83 -22.27
CA ARG A 658 -29.47 4.89 -23.44
C ARG A 658 -29.57 6.25 -24.12
N ILE A 659 -28.45 6.70 -24.64
CA ILE A 659 -28.35 7.84 -25.56
C ILE A 659 -28.03 7.30 -26.95
N ALA A 660 -28.70 7.84 -27.96
CA ALA A 660 -28.40 7.57 -29.36
C ALA A 660 -28.14 8.88 -30.10
N ILE A 661 -26.97 8.95 -30.73
CA ILE A 661 -26.49 10.11 -31.48
C ILE A 661 -26.47 9.76 -32.96
N PHE A 662 -26.99 10.68 -33.77
CA PHE A 662 -27.03 10.62 -35.23
C PHE A 662 -26.15 11.77 -35.75
N PRO A 663 -24.83 11.55 -35.90
CA PRO A 663 -23.88 12.63 -36.10
C PRO A 663 -23.96 13.26 -37.49
N ASP A 664 -24.58 12.59 -38.45
CA ASP A 664 -24.69 13.02 -39.85
C ASP A 664 -26.08 12.69 -40.41
N ASN A 665 -27.11 13.40 -39.94
CA ASN A 665 -28.53 13.08 -40.14
C ASN A 665 -29.06 13.46 -41.54
N GLU A 666 -28.30 13.14 -42.60
CA GLU A 666 -28.60 13.46 -43.99
C GLU A 666 -28.13 12.35 -44.96
N GLU A 667 -28.70 12.33 -46.17
CA GLU A 667 -28.11 11.52 -47.26
C GLU A 667 -26.77 12.11 -47.67
N ARG A 668 -25.74 11.26 -47.77
CA ARG A 668 -24.37 11.66 -48.12
C ARG A 668 -23.91 11.11 -49.47
N ASN A 669 -22.91 11.75 -50.05
CA ASN A 669 -22.31 11.40 -51.35
C ASN A 669 -20.79 11.15 -51.27
N GLN A 670 -20.28 11.07 -50.06
CA GLN A 670 -18.91 10.79 -49.68
C GLN A 670 -18.89 10.28 -48.24
N GLU A 671 -17.74 9.79 -47.78
CA GLU A 671 -17.50 9.52 -46.37
C GLU A 671 -17.28 10.84 -45.62
N ASN A 672 -17.91 10.98 -44.46
CA ASN A 672 -17.75 12.13 -43.58
C ASN A 672 -17.12 11.69 -42.27
N VAL A 673 -16.12 12.43 -41.79
CA VAL A 673 -15.48 12.21 -40.49
C VAL A 673 -16.09 13.18 -39.50
N ILE A 674 -16.52 12.64 -38.36
CA ILE A 674 -17.14 13.37 -37.27
C ILE A 674 -16.42 13.01 -35.98
N PHE A 675 -16.06 14.03 -35.18
CA PHE A 675 -15.66 13.86 -33.79
C PHE A 675 -16.76 14.41 -32.89
N ILE A 676 -17.05 13.68 -31.82
CA ILE A 676 -18.06 14.01 -30.81
C ILE A 676 -17.37 13.98 -29.46
N ASP A 677 -17.70 14.95 -28.60
CA ASP A 677 -17.16 15.03 -27.25
C ASP A 677 -18.03 15.90 -26.33
N ASN A 678 -17.65 16.00 -25.04
CA ASN A 678 -18.20 16.87 -24.02
C ASN A 678 -19.73 16.89 -23.99
N ILE A 679 -20.35 15.71 -23.87
CA ILE A 679 -21.80 15.61 -23.79
C ILE A 679 -22.24 15.92 -22.37
N THR A 680 -22.83 17.10 -22.17
CA THR A 680 -23.23 17.58 -20.84
C THR A 680 -24.74 17.76 -20.74
N PHE A 681 -25.30 17.67 -19.54
CA PHE A 681 -26.70 17.96 -19.25
C PHE A 681 -26.78 19.12 -18.26
N SER A 682 -27.74 20.01 -18.47
CA SER A 682 -27.87 21.23 -17.69
C SER A 682 -29.32 21.70 -17.61
N ALA A 683 -29.54 22.67 -16.71
CA ALA A 683 -30.85 23.28 -16.50
C ALA A 683 -31.27 24.17 -17.68
N GLU A 684 -32.58 24.43 -17.79
CA GLU A 684 -33.17 25.32 -18.83
C GLU A 684 -32.63 26.76 -18.84
#